data_AF-A0A8H7I5U2-F1
#
_entry.id   AF-A0A8H7I5U2-F1
#
_cell.length_a   1.000
_cell.length_b   1.000
_cell.length_c   1.000
_cell.angle_alpha   90.00
_cell.angle_beta   90.00
_cell.angle_gamma   90.00
#
_symmetry.space_group_name_H-M   'P 1'
#
loop_
_entity.id
_entity.type
_entity.pdbx_description
1 polymer ?
#
loop_
_entity_poly.entity_id
_entity_poly.type
_entity_poly.pdbx_seq_one_letter_code
_entity_poly.pdbx_strand_id
1 'polypeptide(L)'
;MLTIDLTPAVVEEALKNDTGVIVAYHPPIFSGLKSLTLTNPLQRSLLRCAAEGISIFSPHTALDSVRGGVNDTLAESLGSLAQSSLIGEEKEGGAGAGRLVTLSEPVSLETLCKRVKAYCGLDHLQLGVPPEAEPQISTIAICAGSGGSLLKGVKADAYLTGEMSHHEVLAAVAQGTSVILSALSFTPEKLQQALDDDEELAGESILSYDRSIDRDHGLSPTGLIIMSQTFHEGSPSEQAGCHRRDRGCRDPCTTPKPGEVVIKAEWAGVNFIDTYFRGGVYPRETPFTLGQEVSGTIVALPSSADLLNSNGYKVRGFKEGLKVAARGICRIRRRPWKDVQVLPEGVDTRQGAVSLLQGLTALTFVKEAYPVKKGEWILIHAAAGGVGLLLVQLASQFGANVIGTTSSQVKAEIAKKAGAKHIINYSESSVPDEVLKLTEGRGVEAIFDGVGASTWEGNFTSIRRKGTIASFGNASGVVPPFSVLKLGPKNIKVCRPVVNNYITEPAEFHGYATELFDLIKNGKLEVAVHSEYPFTTEGMRQTHTDITGRGTSGKLIIKESTTTAHSPTHSYVRPSRSAEFIGTNDDPGSGVTVTVTVPGGVVPKVLVVNRVMDVGVDRVLLAVGVPEVVDEPGGDVDSGADNVTVTVFWVMVSDEDEAEAVSEELVMGNIGEAVNI
;
A
#
# COMPACT_ATOMS: atom_id res chain seq x y z
N MET A 1 22.03 5.91 -19.50
CA MET A 1 20.82 6.46 -18.84
C MET A 1 20.85 6.08 -17.37
N LEU A 2 20.59 7.04 -16.47
CA LEU A 2 20.49 6.80 -15.03
C LEU A 2 19.03 6.70 -14.58
N THR A 3 18.76 5.82 -13.63
CA THR A 3 17.43 5.70 -13.03
C THR A 3 17.51 5.14 -11.62
N ILE A 4 16.47 5.38 -10.82
CA ILE A 4 16.30 4.71 -9.52
C ILE A 4 15.81 3.28 -9.76
N ASP A 5 14.72 3.15 -10.51
CA ASP A 5 14.02 1.89 -10.74
C ASP A 5 13.89 1.61 -12.25
N LEU A 6 14.23 0.38 -12.64
CA LEU A 6 14.00 -0.08 -14.00
C LEU A 6 12.51 -0.39 -14.24
N THR A 7 11.72 0.63 -14.55
CA THR A 7 10.30 0.49 -14.90
C THR A 7 10.11 0.23 -16.40
N PRO A 8 8.95 -0.31 -16.84
CA PRO A 8 8.64 -0.41 -18.26
C PRO A 8 8.72 0.93 -19.00
N ALA A 9 8.34 2.04 -18.36
CA ALA A 9 8.42 3.36 -18.96
C ALA A 9 9.87 3.80 -19.19
N VAL A 10 10.75 3.54 -18.22
CA VAL A 10 12.21 3.78 -18.35
C VAL A 10 12.80 2.92 -19.46
N VAL A 11 12.34 1.68 -19.64
CA VAL A 11 12.78 0.86 -20.78
C VAL A 11 12.26 1.40 -22.11
N GLU A 12 11.00 1.85 -22.21
CA GLU A 12 10.53 2.51 -23.43
C GLU A 12 11.32 3.77 -23.75
N GLU A 13 11.70 4.55 -22.74
CA GLU A 13 12.58 5.70 -22.90
C GLU A 13 13.98 5.27 -23.34
N ALA A 14 14.56 4.25 -22.71
CA ALA A 14 15.87 3.69 -23.07
C ALA A 14 15.91 3.25 -24.54
N LEU A 15 14.84 2.60 -25.00
CA LEU A 15 14.70 2.07 -26.36
C LEU A 15 14.44 3.15 -27.41
N LYS A 16 13.86 4.28 -27.00
CA LYS A 16 13.64 5.46 -27.86
C LYS A 16 14.89 6.31 -28.00
N ASN A 17 15.77 6.25 -27.00
CA ASN A 17 17.07 6.91 -27.00
C ASN A 17 18.16 5.93 -27.44
N ASP A 18 19.32 6.38 -27.91
CA ASP A 18 20.45 5.50 -28.27
C ASP A 18 21.18 5.00 -27.02
N THR A 19 20.45 4.34 -26.11
CA THR A 19 20.93 3.98 -24.77
C THR A 19 21.67 2.64 -24.80
N GLY A 20 22.99 2.65 -24.72
CA GLY A 20 23.77 1.40 -24.58
C GLY A 20 23.75 0.79 -23.18
N VAL A 21 23.60 1.62 -22.13
CA VAL A 21 23.65 1.18 -20.72
C VAL A 21 22.61 1.92 -19.88
N ILE A 22 21.90 1.17 -19.04
CA ILE A 22 21.05 1.67 -17.96
C ILE A 22 21.75 1.38 -16.63
N VAL A 23 21.99 2.42 -15.84
CA VAL A 23 22.43 2.28 -14.45
C VAL A 23 21.20 2.50 -13.57
N ALA A 24 20.74 1.43 -12.92
CA ALA A 24 19.56 1.43 -12.06
C ALA A 24 19.98 1.22 -10.59
N TYR A 25 19.69 2.16 -9.70
CA TYR A 25 20.08 2.03 -8.30
C TYR A 25 19.46 0.78 -7.64
N HIS A 26 18.16 0.54 -7.86
CA HIS A 26 17.52 -0.69 -7.41
C HIS A 26 17.72 -1.84 -8.40
N PRO A 27 18.08 -3.05 -7.92
CA PRO A 27 18.36 -4.17 -8.78
C PRO A 27 17.05 -4.72 -9.33
N PRO A 28 16.91 -4.86 -10.65
CA PRO A 28 15.72 -5.50 -11.22
C PRO A 28 15.64 -7.00 -10.87
N ILE A 29 16.73 -7.58 -10.36
CA ILE A 29 16.80 -8.97 -9.92
C ILE A 29 17.38 -9.01 -8.49
N PHE A 30 16.52 -9.08 -7.47
CA PHE A 30 16.93 -9.19 -6.06
C PHE A 30 17.28 -10.62 -5.62
N SER A 31 16.91 -11.64 -6.40
CA SER A 31 17.17 -13.04 -6.06
C SER A 31 17.38 -13.87 -7.33
N GLY A 32 18.13 -14.96 -7.22
CA GLY A 32 18.47 -15.81 -8.36
C GLY A 32 17.23 -16.30 -9.11
N LEU A 33 17.20 -16.05 -10.42
CA LEU A 33 16.13 -16.51 -11.31
C LEU A 33 16.56 -17.81 -12.01
N LYS A 34 15.65 -18.79 -12.08
CA LYS A 34 15.88 -20.04 -12.83
C LYS A 34 15.62 -19.89 -14.33
N SER A 35 14.82 -18.91 -14.73
CA SER A 35 14.46 -18.60 -16.11
C SER A 35 13.90 -17.18 -16.23
N LEU A 36 14.11 -16.52 -17.37
CA LEU A 36 13.46 -15.26 -17.75
C LEU A 36 12.25 -15.53 -18.66
N THR A 37 11.12 -14.89 -18.40
CA THR A 37 9.85 -15.13 -19.11
C THR A 37 9.15 -13.82 -19.48
N LEU A 38 8.30 -13.84 -20.51
CA LEU A 38 7.53 -12.65 -20.92
C LEU A 38 6.28 -12.40 -20.05
N THR A 39 5.94 -13.32 -19.14
CA THR A 39 4.74 -13.24 -18.29
C THR A 39 4.89 -12.25 -17.15
N ASN A 40 6.12 -11.97 -16.70
CA ASN A 40 6.41 -10.96 -15.70
C ASN A 40 6.85 -9.65 -16.39
N PRO A 41 6.22 -8.49 -16.10
CA PRO A 41 6.56 -7.22 -16.74
C PRO A 41 8.03 -6.81 -16.60
N LEU A 42 8.65 -7.05 -15.45
CA LEU A 42 10.06 -6.75 -15.20
C LEU A 42 10.98 -7.67 -16.00
N GLN A 43 10.69 -8.98 -16.04
CA GLN A 43 11.45 -9.92 -16.87
C GLN A 43 11.27 -9.64 -18.37
N ARG A 44 10.09 -9.18 -18.79
CA ARG A 44 9.85 -8.70 -20.16
C ARG A 44 10.70 -7.47 -20.48
N SER A 45 10.77 -6.51 -19.57
CA SER A 45 11.64 -5.33 -19.70
C SER A 45 13.11 -5.74 -19.83
N LEU A 46 13.59 -6.66 -18.99
CA LEU A 46 14.96 -7.21 -19.07
C LEU A 46 15.23 -7.90 -20.41
N LEU A 47 14.30 -8.75 -20.87
CA LEU A 47 14.42 -9.45 -22.16
C LEU A 47 14.40 -8.48 -23.35
N ARG A 48 13.65 -7.37 -23.25
CA ARG A 48 13.65 -6.33 -24.28
C ARG A 48 14.95 -5.55 -24.30
N CYS A 49 15.46 -5.12 -23.15
CA CYS A 49 16.79 -4.52 -23.06
C CYS A 49 17.85 -5.45 -23.65
N ALA A 50 17.83 -6.74 -23.30
CA ALA A 50 18.76 -7.73 -23.83
C ALA A 50 18.63 -7.93 -25.35
N ALA A 51 17.40 -7.95 -25.88
CA ALA A 51 17.16 -8.09 -27.33
C ALA A 51 17.70 -6.89 -28.13
N GLU A 52 17.75 -5.72 -27.50
CA GLU A 52 18.14 -4.43 -28.11
C GLU A 52 19.59 -4.05 -27.72
N GLY A 53 20.34 -4.97 -27.09
CA GLY A 53 21.74 -4.76 -26.73
C GLY A 53 21.97 -3.79 -25.58
N ILE A 54 20.94 -3.44 -24.81
CA ILE A 54 21.02 -2.50 -23.70
C ILE A 54 21.47 -3.25 -22.44
N SER A 55 22.64 -2.89 -21.93
CA SER A 55 23.17 -3.44 -20.67
C SER A 55 22.51 -2.78 -19.47
N ILE A 56 22.27 -3.54 -18.41
CA ILE A 56 21.73 -3.00 -17.15
C ILE A 56 22.72 -3.29 -16.03
N PHE A 57 23.18 -2.23 -15.39
CA PHE A 57 24.05 -2.29 -14.22
C PHE A 57 23.28 -1.76 -13.01
N SER A 58 23.40 -2.46 -11.88
CA SER A 58 22.80 -2.01 -10.62
C SER A 58 23.82 -2.05 -9.51
N PRO A 59 24.41 -0.89 -9.15
CA PRO A 59 25.34 -0.77 -8.02
C PRO A 59 24.60 -0.70 -6.68
N HIS A 60 23.50 -1.45 -6.53
CA HIS A 60 22.71 -1.49 -5.30
C HIS A 60 23.59 -1.77 -4.10
N THR A 61 23.34 -1.14 -2.94
CA THR A 61 24.15 -1.23 -1.71
C THR A 61 25.66 -0.97 -1.84
N ALA A 62 26.24 -0.99 -3.04
CA ALA A 62 27.64 -0.68 -3.31
C ALA A 62 27.83 0.81 -3.04
N LEU A 63 26.97 1.67 -3.58
CA LEU A 63 27.01 3.10 -3.29
C LEU A 63 26.74 3.43 -1.81
N ASP A 64 25.95 2.62 -1.12
CA ASP A 64 25.74 2.79 0.32
C ASP A 64 26.99 2.40 1.12
N SER A 65 27.73 1.41 0.62
CA SER A 65 28.82 0.79 1.37
C SER A 65 30.17 1.45 1.14
N VAL A 66 30.44 1.98 -0.06
CA VAL A 66 31.72 2.58 -0.44
C VAL A 66 32.06 3.80 0.43
N ARG A 67 33.36 4.09 0.51
CA ARG A 67 33.87 5.30 1.17
C ARG A 67 33.53 6.53 0.32
N GLY A 68 33.04 7.58 0.94
CA GLY A 68 32.48 8.75 0.22
C GLY A 68 31.08 8.48 -0.34
N GLY A 69 30.53 7.29 -0.12
CA GLY A 69 29.20 6.92 -0.54
C GLY A 69 28.11 7.48 0.37
N VAL A 70 26.91 6.97 0.19
CA VAL A 70 25.69 7.53 0.80
C VAL A 70 25.77 7.68 2.32
N ASN A 71 26.29 6.66 3.01
CA ASN A 71 26.35 6.69 4.48
C ASN A 71 27.32 7.78 4.98
N ASP A 72 28.34 8.14 4.21
CA ASP A 72 29.27 9.23 4.51
C ASP A 72 28.60 10.59 4.23
N THR A 73 27.90 10.73 3.10
CA THR A 73 27.10 11.92 2.77
C THR A 73 26.04 12.21 3.84
N LEU A 74 25.36 11.18 4.35
CA LEU A 74 24.41 11.32 5.45
C LEU A 74 25.08 11.73 6.77
N ALA A 75 26.33 11.31 7.00
CA ALA A 75 27.07 11.71 8.19
C ALA A 75 27.36 13.23 8.20
N GLU A 76 27.57 13.84 7.03
CA GLU A 76 27.75 15.30 6.89
C GLU A 76 26.53 16.09 7.39
N SER A 77 25.33 15.52 7.23
CA SER A 77 24.08 16.14 7.71
C SER A 77 24.01 16.26 9.24
N LEU A 78 24.89 15.61 9.99
CA LEU A 78 24.83 15.55 11.44
C LEU A 78 25.65 16.67 12.11
N GLY A 79 26.50 17.36 11.36
CA GLY A 79 27.38 18.44 11.83
C GLY A 79 28.83 17.99 12.04
N SER A 80 29.57 18.67 12.91
CA SER A 80 30.98 18.34 13.18
C SER A 80 31.12 16.98 13.87
N LEU A 81 31.91 16.10 13.24
CA LEU A 81 32.16 14.74 13.71
C LEU A 81 33.54 14.66 14.40
N ALA A 82 33.60 14.01 15.57
CA ALA A 82 34.86 13.66 16.23
C ALA A 82 35.44 12.35 15.70
N GLN A 83 34.58 11.39 15.35
CA GLN A 83 34.99 10.09 14.83
C GLN A 83 33.92 9.51 13.90
N SER A 84 34.34 8.80 12.87
CA SER A 84 33.49 7.95 12.02
C SER A 84 34.16 6.58 11.87
N SER A 85 33.38 5.51 11.98
CA SER A 85 33.84 4.13 11.86
C SER A 85 32.81 3.27 11.13
N LEU A 86 33.24 2.15 10.55
CA LEU A 86 32.36 1.24 9.81
C LEU A 86 31.48 0.40 10.77
N ILE A 87 30.24 0.14 10.35
CA ILE A 87 29.38 -0.86 10.98
C ILE A 87 29.49 -2.16 10.20
N GLY A 88 29.90 -3.24 10.86
CA GLY A 88 30.07 -4.57 10.28
C GLY A 88 31.52 -4.89 9.88
N GLU A 89 31.70 -5.93 9.06
CA GLU A 89 33.01 -6.29 8.53
C GLU A 89 33.45 -5.32 7.43
N GLU A 90 34.67 -4.81 7.54
CA GLU A 90 35.32 -3.99 6.52
C GLU A 90 35.66 -4.86 5.30
N LYS A 91 35.26 -4.38 4.12
CA LYS A 91 35.64 -4.98 2.83
C LYS A 91 36.79 -4.18 2.20
N GLU A 92 37.40 -4.74 1.15
CA GLU A 92 38.45 -4.05 0.37
C GLU A 92 38.03 -2.62 0.01
N GLY A 93 38.96 -1.66 0.11
CA GLY A 93 38.71 -0.25 -0.16
C GLY A 93 38.02 0.53 0.96
N GLY A 94 37.82 -0.04 2.15
CA GLY A 94 37.17 0.64 3.29
C GLY A 94 35.65 0.68 3.18
N ALA A 95 35.05 -0.24 2.40
CA ALA A 95 33.61 -0.33 2.24
C ALA A 95 32.95 -1.08 3.42
N GLY A 96 31.78 -0.61 3.86
CA GLY A 96 31.02 -1.22 4.96
C GLY A 96 29.56 -0.77 4.99
N ALA A 97 28.68 -1.61 5.54
CA ALA A 97 27.22 -1.51 5.39
C ALA A 97 26.56 -0.29 6.09
N GLY A 98 27.32 0.44 6.90
CA GLY A 98 26.88 1.62 7.63
C GLY A 98 28.04 2.40 8.25
N ARG A 99 27.72 3.47 8.96
CA ARG A 99 28.68 4.27 9.72
C ARG A 99 28.21 4.44 11.17
N LEU A 100 29.10 4.21 12.13
CA LEU A 100 28.92 4.62 13.50
C LEU A 100 29.73 5.90 13.70
N VAL A 101 29.03 7.00 13.93
CA VAL A 101 29.63 8.32 14.08
C VAL A 101 29.48 8.84 15.50
N THR A 102 30.46 9.62 15.92
CA THR A 102 30.46 10.34 17.19
C THR A 102 30.57 11.82 16.90
N LEU A 103 29.62 12.60 17.40
CA LEU A 103 29.62 14.06 17.26
C LEU A 103 30.71 14.69 18.13
N SER A 104 31.27 15.81 17.68
CA SER A 104 32.24 16.58 18.47
C SER A 104 31.62 17.18 19.74
N GLU A 105 30.35 17.54 19.67
CA GLU A 105 29.55 18.02 20.81
C GLU A 105 28.18 17.33 20.79
N PRO A 106 27.66 16.88 21.94
CA PRO A 106 26.30 16.32 22.02
C PRO A 106 25.25 17.35 21.60
N VAL A 107 24.21 16.89 20.90
CA VAL A 107 23.10 17.75 20.45
C VAL A 107 21.75 17.16 20.84
N SER A 108 20.71 18.00 20.93
CA SER A 108 19.34 17.51 21.11
C SER A 108 18.85 16.77 19.86
N LEU A 109 17.96 15.79 20.07
CA LEU A 109 17.29 15.08 18.97
C LEU A 109 16.58 16.03 18.00
N GLU A 110 15.97 17.11 18.51
CA GLU A 110 15.31 18.13 17.68
C GLU A 110 16.31 18.85 16.76
N THR A 111 17.48 19.23 17.28
CA THR A 111 18.54 19.86 16.50
C THR A 111 19.04 18.92 15.41
N LEU A 112 19.25 17.64 15.76
CA LEU A 112 19.66 16.62 14.81
C LEU A 112 18.61 16.46 13.68
N CYS A 113 17.33 16.38 14.02
CA CYS A 113 16.25 16.30 13.04
C CYS A 113 16.19 17.51 12.11
N LYS A 114 16.41 18.73 12.62
CA LYS A 114 16.46 19.95 11.80
C LYS A 114 17.60 19.90 10.79
N ARG A 115 18.79 19.46 11.21
CA ARG A 115 19.95 19.34 10.31
C ARG A 115 19.71 18.30 9.21
N VAL A 116 19.19 17.11 9.57
CA VAL A 116 18.85 16.05 8.61
C VAL A 116 17.79 16.53 7.61
N LYS A 117 16.74 17.21 8.07
CA LYS A 117 15.71 17.78 7.17
C LYS A 117 16.28 18.81 6.20
N ALA A 118 17.09 19.74 6.70
CA ALA A 118 17.68 20.80 5.89
C ALA A 118 18.61 20.21 4.81
N TYR A 119 19.49 19.28 5.20
CA TYR A 119 20.42 18.63 4.27
C TYR A 119 19.69 17.76 3.22
N CYS A 120 18.62 17.08 3.63
CA CYS A 120 17.89 16.18 2.75
C CYS A 120 16.75 16.84 1.96
N GLY A 121 16.40 18.09 2.26
CA GLY A 121 15.25 18.78 1.66
C GLY A 121 13.90 18.18 2.07
N LEU A 122 13.77 17.70 3.31
CA LEU A 122 12.57 16.99 3.80
C LEU A 122 11.68 17.87 4.69
N ASP A 123 10.37 17.87 4.43
CA ASP A 123 9.39 18.53 5.28
C ASP A 123 9.15 17.78 6.61
N HIS A 124 9.18 16.45 6.56
CA HIS A 124 8.82 15.57 7.67
C HIS A 124 9.81 14.42 7.84
N LEU A 125 9.96 13.96 9.09
CA LEU A 125 10.71 12.77 9.49
C LEU A 125 9.81 11.92 10.38
N GLN A 126 9.96 10.59 10.36
CA GLN A 126 9.33 9.73 11.35
C GLN A 126 10.32 9.42 12.47
N LEU A 127 9.85 9.43 13.71
CA LEU A 127 10.69 9.29 14.89
C LEU A 127 10.19 8.18 15.81
N GLY A 128 11.11 7.37 16.31
CA GLY A 128 10.94 6.55 17.51
C GLY A 128 11.76 7.18 18.64
N VAL A 129 11.12 7.58 19.74
CA VAL A 129 11.79 8.29 20.84
C VAL A 129 11.56 7.53 22.15
N PRO A 130 12.61 7.24 22.94
CA PRO A 130 12.47 6.70 24.28
C PRO A 130 11.68 7.65 25.20
N PRO A 131 10.98 7.14 26.23
CA PRO A 131 10.12 7.94 27.10
C PRO A 131 10.86 8.89 28.07
N GLU A 132 12.20 8.93 28.06
CA GLU A 132 12.98 9.83 28.92
C GLU A 132 13.06 11.26 28.34
N ALA A 133 13.23 12.26 29.21
CA ALA A 133 13.24 13.68 28.82
C ALA A 133 14.46 14.01 27.95
N GLU A 134 14.20 14.48 26.72
CA GLU A 134 15.15 15.05 25.74
C GLU A 134 16.57 14.42 25.74
N PRO A 135 16.76 13.26 25.08
CA PRO A 135 18.08 12.63 25.03
C PRO A 135 19.09 13.53 24.29
N GLN A 136 20.25 13.70 24.91
CA GLN A 136 21.44 14.27 24.26
C GLN A 136 22.08 13.18 23.40
N ILE A 137 22.18 13.43 22.10
CA ILE A 137 22.70 12.48 21.12
C ILE A 137 24.19 12.77 20.92
N SER A 138 25.05 11.81 21.23
CA SER A 138 26.49 11.88 20.98
C SER A 138 26.93 10.90 19.90
N THR A 139 26.26 9.75 19.82
CA THR A 139 26.58 8.66 18.90
C THR A 139 25.40 8.32 17.99
N ILE A 140 25.67 8.19 16.69
CA ILE A 140 24.65 7.90 15.68
C ILE A 140 25.10 6.73 14.81
N ALA A 141 24.25 5.71 14.68
CA ALA A 141 24.45 4.63 13.71
C ALA A 141 23.63 4.91 12.44
N ILE A 142 24.32 4.98 11.30
CA ILE A 142 23.77 5.39 10.01
C ILE A 142 23.71 4.18 9.08
N CYS A 143 22.55 4.00 8.44
CA CYS A 143 22.38 3.06 7.33
C CYS A 143 21.32 3.60 6.37
N ALA A 144 21.73 4.09 5.21
CA ALA A 144 20.88 4.83 4.29
C ALA A 144 19.63 4.07 3.79
N GLY A 145 19.76 2.77 3.54
CA GLY A 145 18.67 1.90 3.11
C GLY A 145 17.81 1.38 4.26
N SER A 146 17.43 0.10 4.19
CA SER A 146 16.71 -0.58 5.28
C SER A 146 17.67 -1.04 6.37
N GLY A 147 17.81 -0.21 7.42
CA GLY A 147 18.79 -0.42 8.49
C GLY A 147 18.40 -1.48 9.52
N GLY A 148 17.21 -2.08 9.44
CA GLY A 148 16.68 -3.02 10.44
C GLY A 148 17.65 -4.11 10.87
N SER A 149 18.09 -4.95 9.93
CA SER A 149 19.02 -6.04 10.21
C SER A 149 20.47 -5.58 10.42
N LEU A 150 20.86 -4.46 9.81
CA LEU A 150 22.25 -3.97 9.80
C LEU A 150 22.61 -3.20 11.07
N LEU A 151 21.66 -2.45 11.63
CA LEU A 151 21.83 -1.68 12.86
C LEU A 151 21.52 -2.50 14.11
N LYS A 152 21.00 -3.73 13.95
CA LYS A 152 20.60 -4.60 15.06
C LYS A 152 21.79 -4.89 15.99
N GLY A 153 21.66 -4.44 17.25
CA GLY A 153 22.66 -4.66 18.29
C GLY A 153 23.82 -3.66 18.28
N VAL A 154 23.81 -2.69 17.36
CA VAL A 154 24.76 -1.56 17.37
C VAL A 154 24.40 -0.63 18.52
N LYS A 155 25.36 -0.33 19.40
CA LYS A 155 25.14 0.60 20.51
C LYS A 155 25.35 2.03 20.03
N ALA A 156 24.26 2.80 19.95
CA ALA A 156 24.27 4.22 19.63
C ALA A 156 23.08 4.94 20.30
N ASP A 157 23.20 6.24 20.53
CA ASP A 157 22.13 7.08 21.11
C ASP A 157 21.00 7.29 20.09
N ALA A 158 21.33 7.35 18.80
CA ALA A 158 20.36 7.41 17.71
C ALA A 158 20.71 6.50 16.53
N TYR A 159 19.68 6.04 15.83
CA TYR A 159 19.78 5.42 14.52
C TYR A 159 19.24 6.39 13.47
N LEU A 160 19.96 6.54 12.36
CA LEU A 160 19.51 7.26 11.17
C LEU A 160 19.44 6.28 10.01
N THR A 161 18.24 6.01 9.51
CA THR A 161 18.05 5.07 8.41
C THR A 161 16.88 5.46 7.51
N GLY A 162 16.86 4.96 6.27
CA GLY A 162 15.74 5.20 5.36
C GLY A 162 14.47 4.57 5.91
N GLU A 163 14.51 3.26 6.19
CA GLU A 163 13.36 2.48 6.65
C GLU A 163 13.73 1.45 7.72
N MET A 164 12.78 1.17 8.61
CA MET A 164 12.91 0.14 9.66
C MET A 164 11.52 -0.42 10.01
N SER A 165 11.42 -1.72 10.32
CA SER A 165 10.11 -2.30 10.67
C SER A 165 9.63 -1.79 12.04
N HIS A 166 8.31 -1.73 12.23
CA HIS A 166 7.73 -1.23 13.50
C HIS A 166 8.28 -1.94 14.75
N HIS A 167 8.48 -3.26 14.70
CA HIS A 167 9.02 -4.00 15.84
C HIS A 167 10.50 -3.70 16.11
N GLU A 168 11.28 -3.44 15.06
CA GLU A 168 12.70 -3.04 15.21
C GLU A 168 12.82 -1.64 15.78
N VAL A 169 11.96 -0.70 15.35
CA VAL A 169 11.85 0.62 15.96
C VAL A 169 11.49 0.51 17.44
N LEU A 170 10.47 -0.28 17.80
CA LEU A 170 10.10 -0.50 19.20
C LEU A 170 11.23 -1.15 20.01
N ALA A 171 11.97 -2.08 19.42
CA ALA A 171 13.09 -2.74 20.09
C ALA A 171 14.26 -1.78 20.34
N ALA A 172 14.59 -0.91 19.39
CA ALA A 172 15.62 0.13 19.54
C ALA A 172 15.20 1.16 20.60
N VAL A 173 13.95 1.63 20.55
CA VAL A 173 13.39 2.57 21.53
C VAL A 173 13.37 1.96 22.93
N ALA A 174 13.02 0.69 23.07
CA ALA A 174 13.05 -0.03 24.35
C ALA A 174 14.47 -0.22 24.91
N GLN A 175 15.51 -0.10 24.07
CA GLN A 175 16.92 -0.13 24.47
C GLN A 175 17.49 1.26 24.76
N GLY A 176 16.66 2.32 24.66
CA GLY A 176 17.07 3.70 24.88
C GLY A 176 17.64 4.40 23.64
N THR A 177 17.56 3.77 22.46
CA THR A 177 18.04 4.36 21.20
C THR A 177 16.91 5.08 20.48
N SER A 178 17.14 6.35 20.13
CA SER A 178 16.22 7.10 19.26
C SER A 178 16.33 6.61 17.82
N VAL A 179 15.24 6.61 17.05
CA VAL A 179 15.25 6.18 15.64
C VAL A 179 14.72 7.31 14.77
N ILE A 180 15.49 7.72 13.78
CA ILE A 180 15.15 8.71 12.77
C ILE A 180 14.99 7.97 11.45
N LEU A 181 13.76 7.96 10.92
CA LEU A 181 13.47 7.42 9.60
C LEU A 181 13.30 8.57 8.61
N SER A 182 14.21 8.62 7.65
CA SER A 182 14.26 9.68 6.63
C SER A 182 13.51 9.31 5.35
N ALA A 183 13.09 8.03 5.19
CA ALA A 183 12.45 7.50 3.98
C ALA A 183 13.21 7.82 2.68
N LEU A 184 14.53 8.04 2.78
CA LEU A 184 15.35 8.39 1.64
C LEU A 184 15.46 7.20 0.68
N SER A 185 14.80 7.33 -0.46
CA SER A 185 15.14 6.63 -1.69
C SER A 185 15.98 7.62 -2.52
N PHE A 186 17.17 7.23 -2.97
CA PHE A 186 18.09 8.14 -3.67
C PHE A 186 17.45 8.77 -4.90
N THR A 187 17.64 10.07 -5.13
CA THR A 187 17.18 10.74 -6.37
C THR A 187 18.24 10.58 -7.49
N PRO A 188 17.85 10.64 -8.77
CA PRO A 188 18.79 10.47 -9.89
C PRO A 188 19.91 11.51 -9.91
N GLU A 189 19.66 12.73 -9.43
CA GLU A 189 20.65 13.80 -9.39
C GLU A 189 21.79 13.48 -8.41
N LYS A 190 21.48 12.86 -7.27
CA LYS A 190 22.48 12.42 -6.28
C LYS A 190 23.25 11.19 -6.74
N LEU A 191 22.62 10.32 -7.53
CA LEU A 191 23.31 9.19 -8.18
C LEU A 191 24.30 9.68 -9.23
N GLN A 192 23.93 10.69 -10.03
CA GLN A 192 24.83 11.31 -11.01
C GLN A 192 26.04 11.95 -10.33
N GLN A 193 25.81 12.77 -9.29
CA GLN A 193 26.89 13.43 -8.54
C GLN A 193 27.88 12.42 -7.95
N ALA A 194 27.39 11.33 -7.34
CA ALA A 194 28.27 10.31 -6.77
C ALA A 194 29.03 9.48 -7.82
N LEU A 195 28.55 9.42 -9.06
CA LEU A 195 29.28 8.82 -10.19
C LEU A 195 30.30 9.78 -10.79
N ASP A 196 30.03 11.09 -10.74
CA ASP A 196 30.93 12.13 -11.26
C ASP A 196 32.12 12.38 -10.34
N ASP A 197 31.97 12.14 -9.03
CA ASP A 197 33.02 12.35 -8.01
C ASP A 197 34.06 11.21 -7.93
N ASP A 198 33.89 10.10 -8.67
CA ASP A 198 34.76 8.91 -8.62
C ASP A 198 35.43 8.61 -9.98
N GLU A 199 36.65 9.14 -10.19
CA GLU A 199 37.45 8.91 -11.41
C GLU A 199 37.85 7.43 -11.62
N GLU A 200 37.82 6.59 -10.58
CA GLU A 200 38.21 5.17 -10.67
C GLU A 200 37.10 4.29 -11.31
N LEU A 201 35.82 4.62 -11.08
CA LEU A 201 34.68 3.93 -11.72
C LEU A 201 34.54 4.25 -13.22
N ALA A 202 35.02 5.42 -13.65
CA ALA A 202 35.12 5.79 -15.06
C ALA A 202 36.35 5.19 -15.78
N GLY A 203 37.33 4.69 -15.01
CA GLY A 203 38.70 4.45 -15.48
C GLY A 203 39.04 3.03 -15.97
N GLU A 204 38.26 1.99 -15.67
CA GLU A 204 38.55 0.62 -16.14
C GLU A 204 37.52 0.10 -17.15
N SER A 205 37.78 0.42 -18.42
CA SER A 205 37.47 -0.42 -19.59
C SER A 205 36.24 -1.33 -19.50
N ILE A 206 35.04 -0.77 -19.65
CA ILE A 206 33.93 -1.53 -20.22
C ILE A 206 34.29 -1.77 -21.69
N LEU A 207 34.88 -2.94 -21.90
CA LEU A 207 35.40 -3.51 -23.14
C LEU A 207 34.73 -2.99 -24.41
N SER A 208 35.57 -2.44 -25.29
CA SER A 208 35.36 -2.29 -26.73
C SER A 208 34.60 -3.48 -27.31
N TYR A 209 33.33 -3.28 -27.65
CA TYR A 209 32.62 -4.19 -28.57
C TYR A 209 32.91 -3.73 -30.00
N ASP A 210 33.76 -4.51 -30.66
CA ASP A 210 34.19 -4.34 -32.04
C ASP A 210 32.99 -4.50 -33.02
N ARG A 211 32.74 -3.46 -33.83
CA ARG A 211 31.65 -3.39 -34.83
C ARG A 211 31.99 -4.08 -36.16
N SER A 212 32.93 -5.02 -36.20
CA SER A 212 33.44 -5.61 -37.45
C SER A 212 33.04 -7.06 -37.73
N ILE A 213 31.88 -7.55 -37.26
CA ILE A 213 31.33 -8.83 -37.74
C ILE A 213 29.81 -8.70 -38.00
N ASP A 214 29.44 -9.07 -39.22
CA ASP A 214 28.10 -9.12 -39.84
C ASP A 214 27.44 -7.80 -40.28
N ARG A 215 28.02 -7.23 -41.35
CA ARG A 215 27.22 -6.88 -42.53
C ARG A 215 27.14 -8.12 -43.42
N ASP A 216 26.03 -8.85 -43.35
CA ASP A 216 25.43 -9.52 -44.51
C ASP A 216 24.05 -10.05 -44.13
N HIS A 217 23.04 -9.19 -44.32
CA HIS A 217 21.77 -9.47 -45.01
C HIS A 217 20.78 -8.37 -44.67
N GLY A 218 20.46 -7.57 -45.70
CA GLY A 218 19.83 -6.28 -45.58
C GLY A 218 18.42 -6.29 -44.98
N LEU A 219 18.12 -5.21 -44.28
CA LEU A 219 16.93 -4.38 -44.39
C LEU A 219 17.21 -3.07 -43.62
N SER A 220 16.97 -1.94 -44.27
CA SER A 220 17.19 -0.60 -43.72
C SER A 220 16.09 -0.18 -42.73
N PRO A 221 16.40 0.52 -41.62
CA PRO A 221 15.45 1.38 -40.95
C PRO A 221 15.52 2.79 -41.56
N THR A 222 14.44 3.14 -42.27
CA THR A 222 13.87 4.49 -42.38
C THR A 222 13.96 5.23 -41.04
N GLY A 223 14.37 6.49 -40.95
CA GLY A 223 13.78 7.62 -41.68
C GLY A 223 12.75 8.36 -40.80
N LEU A 224 13.26 9.07 -39.78
CA LEU A 224 12.95 10.46 -39.42
C LEU A 224 11.57 10.90 -38.83
N ILE A 225 11.68 11.47 -37.61
CA ILE A 225 11.00 12.63 -36.97
C ILE A 225 9.61 12.52 -36.31
N ILE A 226 9.67 12.63 -34.98
CA ILE A 226 8.94 13.48 -34.01
C ILE A 226 7.42 13.61 -34.14
N MET A 227 6.73 13.12 -33.10
CA MET A 227 5.55 13.76 -32.53
C MET A 227 5.76 13.84 -31.02
N SER A 228 6.13 15.04 -30.55
CA SER A 228 5.94 15.45 -29.16
C SER A 228 4.47 15.81 -28.98
N GLN A 229 3.77 15.14 -28.07
CA GLN A 229 2.54 15.67 -27.49
C GLN A 229 2.47 15.31 -26.01
N THR A 230 2.55 16.36 -25.19
CA THR A 230 1.50 16.75 -24.23
C THR A 230 0.46 15.69 -23.90
N PHE A 231 0.30 15.43 -22.61
CA PHE A 231 -0.74 14.61 -22.00
C PHE A 231 -2.11 14.81 -22.69
N HIS A 232 -2.49 13.85 -23.54
CA HIS A 232 -3.87 13.56 -23.86
C HIS A 232 -4.29 12.32 -23.09
N GLU A 233 -5.45 12.42 -22.44
CA GLU A 233 -6.14 11.32 -21.79
C GLU A 233 -6.38 10.18 -22.80
N GLY A 234 -5.48 9.20 -22.83
CA GLY A 234 -5.66 7.92 -23.52
C GLY A 234 -6.58 7.01 -22.71
N SER A 235 -7.64 6.53 -23.35
CA SER A 235 -8.75 5.72 -22.83
C SER A 235 -8.35 4.61 -21.82
N PRO A 236 -9.07 4.48 -20.69
CA PRO A 236 -8.95 3.31 -19.83
C PRO A 236 -9.42 2.06 -20.59
N SER A 237 -8.58 1.02 -20.57
CA SER A 237 -9.04 -0.35 -20.79
C SER A 237 -10.16 -0.69 -19.78
N GLU A 238 -11.17 -1.42 -20.25
CA GLU A 238 -12.54 -1.56 -19.73
C GLU A 238 -12.76 -2.15 -18.32
N GLN A 239 -11.84 -2.00 -17.35
CA GLN A 239 -12.07 -2.53 -15.98
C GLN A 239 -11.73 -1.60 -14.80
N ALA A 240 -11.46 -0.32 -15.02
CA ALA A 240 -11.31 0.66 -13.93
C ALA A 240 -12.64 1.37 -13.58
N GLY A 241 -12.97 1.42 -12.29
CA GLY A 241 -14.22 1.98 -11.76
C GLY A 241 -14.42 3.47 -12.06
N CYS A 242 -15.67 3.83 -12.32
CA CYS A 242 -16.14 5.18 -12.63
C CYS A 242 -15.78 6.21 -11.53
N HIS A 243 -15.02 7.25 -11.91
CA HIS A 243 -14.85 8.49 -11.16
C HIS A 243 -15.36 9.74 -11.91
N ARG A 244 -16.12 9.59 -13.01
CA ARG A 244 -16.77 10.71 -13.70
C ARG A 244 -18.27 10.78 -13.33
N ARG A 245 -18.64 11.77 -12.50
CA ARG A 245 -20.03 12.24 -12.41
C ARG A 245 -20.31 13.13 -13.61
N ASP A 246 -20.67 12.53 -14.73
CA ASP A 246 -21.25 13.30 -15.84
C ASP A 246 -22.75 13.49 -15.59
N ARG A 247 -23.21 14.73 -15.69
CA ARG A 247 -24.63 15.11 -15.55
C ARG A 247 -25.42 14.56 -16.74
N GLY A 248 -25.81 13.29 -16.63
CA GLY A 248 -26.59 12.56 -17.65
C GLY A 248 -26.40 11.04 -17.63
N CYS A 249 -25.38 10.51 -16.93
CA CYS A 249 -25.14 9.07 -16.88
C CYS A 249 -26.08 8.38 -15.87
N ARG A 250 -26.96 7.47 -16.33
CA ARG A 250 -27.56 6.46 -15.44
C ARG A 250 -26.42 5.63 -14.88
N ASP A 251 -26.28 5.59 -13.56
CA ASP A 251 -25.13 5.04 -12.83
C ASP A 251 -24.60 3.71 -13.44
N PRO A 252 -23.37 3.68 -14.03
CA PRO A 252 -22.82 2.48 -14.68
C PRO A 252 -22.56 1.31 -13.71
N CYS A 253 -22.72 1.52 -12.40
CA CYS A 253 -22.69 0.45 -11.39
C CYS A 253 -24.06 -0.25 -11.19
N THR A 254 -25.14 0.28 -11.78
CA THR A 254 -26.51 -0.26 -11.65
C THR A 254 -26.98 -1.11 -12.82
N THR A 255 -26.30 -1.03 -13.98
CA THR A 255 -26.63 -1.87 -15.14
C THR A 255 -26.05 -3.28 -14.94
N PRO A 256 -26.88 -4.34 -14.91
CA PRO A 256 -26.40 -5.70 -14.72
C PRO A 256 -25.59 -6.20 -15.93
N LYS A 257 -24.57 -7.02 -15.67
CA LYS A 257 -23.80 -7.75 -16.69
C LYS A 257 -24.37 -9.16 -16.87
N PRO A 258 -24.05 -9.87 -17.98
CA PRO A 258 -24.57 -11.20 -18.28
C PRO A 258 -24.49 -12.23 -17.14
N GLY A 259 -23.48 -12.15 -16.27
CA GLY A 259 -23.26 -13.06 -15.15
C GLY A 259 -23.39 -12.43 -13.76
N GLU A 260 -23.92 -11.22 -13.64
CA GLU A 260 -23.85 -10.46 -12.39
C GLU A 260 -25.22 -9.91 -11.96
N VAL A 261 -25.50 -10.03 -10.66
CA VAL A 261 -26.62 -9.33 -10.00
C VAL A 261 -26.11 -8.01 -9.47
N VAL A 262 -26.99 -7.02 -9.34
CA VAL A 262 -26.65 -5.74 -8.69
C VAL A 262 -27.25 -5.73 -7.29
N ILE A 263 -26.41 -5.48 -6.29
CA ILE A 263 -26.82 -5.41 -4.88
C ILE A 263 -26.65 -3.98 -4.40
N LYS A 264 -27.72 -3.43 -3.82
CA LYS A 264 -27.65 -2.22 -3.00
C LYS A 264 -27.24 -2.64 -1.59
N ALA A 265 -26.01 -2.36 -1.20
CA ALA A 265 -25.49 -2.75 0.11
C ALA A 265 -26.13 -1.93 1.23
N GLU A 266 -26.37 -2.60 2.34
CA GLU A 266 -26.87 -1.99 3.58
C GLU A 266 -25.83 -2.17 4.71
N TRP A 267 -25.16 -3.32 4.72
CA TRP A 267 -24.17 -3.69 5.72
C TRP A 267 -22.98 -4.40 5.09
N ALA A 268 -21.81 -4.25 5.70
CA ALA A 268 -20.62 -5.01 5.33
C ALA A 268 -19.85 -5.50 6.55
N GLY A 269 -19.22 -6.66 6.41
CA GLY A 269 -18.38 -7.25 7.45
C GLY A 269 -16.91 -6.87 7.28
N VAL A 270 -16.26 -6.48 8.39
CA VAL A 270 -14.81 -6.27 8.43
C VAL A 270 -14.13 -7.57 8.85
N ASN A 271 -13.00 -7.89 8.21
CA ASN A 271 -12.31 -9.14 8.40
C ASN A 271 -10.81 -8.94 8.62
N PHE A 272 -10.20 -9.80 9.43
CA PHE A 272 -8.76 -9.70 9.69
C PHE A 272 -7.92 -9.86 8.41
N ILE A 273 -8.42 -10.61 7.41
CA ILE A 273 -7.79 -10.73 6.08
C ILE A 273 -7.66 -9.39 5.34
N ASP A 274 -8.53 -8.41 5.63
CA ASP A 274 -8.41 -7.07 5.06
C ASP A 274 -7.10 -6.40 5.51
N THR A 275 -6.62 -6.73 6.72
CA THR A 275 -5.31 -6.27 7.22
C THR A 275 -4.14 -6.94 6.52
N TYR A 276 -4.30 -8.19 6.04
CA TYR A 276 -3.26 -8.89 5.29
C TYR A 276 -3.09 -8.31 3.89
N PHE A 277 -4.19 -7.96 3.22
CA PHE A 277 -4.14 -7.26 1.95
C PHE A 277 -3.56 -5.85 2.11
N ARG A 278 -4.01 -5.09 3.12
CA ARG A 278 -3.49 -3.75 3.40
C ARG A 278 -2.01 -3.75 3.77
N GLY A 279 -1.58 -4.73 4.57
CA GLY A 279 -0.20 -4.86 5.04
C GLY A 279 0.73 -5.63 4.09
N GLY A 280 0.30 -5.96 2.87
CA GLY A 280 1.13 -6.62 1.87
C GLY A 280 1.43 -8.10 2.10
N VAL A 281 0.91 -8.71 3.16
CA VAL A 281 1.05 -10.16 3.41
C VAL A 281 0.42 -10.99 2.30
N TYR A 282 -0.73 -10.53 1.78
CA TYR A 282 -1.34 -11.08 0.58
C TYR A 282 -1.25 -10.07 -0.56
N PRO A 283 -0.53 -10.38 -1.65
CA PRO A 283 -0.36 -9.46 -2.76
C PRO A 283 -1.69 -9.28 -3.52
N ARG A 284 -1.92 -8.07 -4.01
CA ARG A 284 -3.07 -7.74 -4.85
C ARG A 284 -2.76 -6.52 -5.71
N GLU A 285 -3.22 -6.53 -6.96
CA GLU A 285 -3.10 -5.38 -7.86
C GLU A 285 -3.82 -4.16 -7.28
N THR A 286 -3.18 -2.99 -7.35
CA THR A 286 -3.71 -1.72 -6.88
C THR A 286 -4.09 -0.81 -8.07
N PRO A 287 -5.13 0.03 -7.93
CA PRO A 287 -6.00 0.17 -6.76
C PRO A 287 -7.02 -0.99 -6.64
N PHE A 288 -7.26 -1.46 -5.41
CA PHE A 288 -8.33 -2.42 -5.12
C PHE A 288 -9.20 -1.97 -3.94
N THR A 289 -10.43 -2.46 -3.88
CA THR A 289 -11.35 -2.26 -2.75
C THR A 289 -11.17 -3.40 -1.73
N LEU A 290 -10.90 -3.04 -0.47
CA LEU A 290 -10.83 -3.98 0.68
C LEU A 290 -12.19 -4.63 0.96
N GLY A 291 -12.28 -5.59 1.89
CA GLY A 291 -13.56 -6.15 2.34
C GLY A 291 -14.02 -7.38 1.56
N GLN A 292 -14.56 -8.34 2.30
CA GLN A 292 -14.81 -9.71 1.82
C GLN A 292 -16.27 -10.17 1.93
N GLU A 293 -17.15 -9.38 2.55
CA GLU A 293 -18.58 -9.70 2.62
C GLU A 293 -19.45 -8.46 2.72
N VAL A 294 -20.66 -8.57 2.18
CA VAL A 294 -21.68 -7.53 2.15
C VAL A 294 -23.06 -8.16 2.24
N SER A 295 -24.04 -7.41 2.73
CA SER A 295 -25.44 -7.79 2.64
C SER A 295 -26.31 -6.57 2.32
N GLY A 296 -27.41 -6.82 1.64
CA GLY A 296 -28.31 -5.79 1.16
C GLY A 296 -29.41 -6.39 0.28
N THR A 297 -29.89 -5.61 -0.67
CA THR A 297 -31.05 -5.95 -1.49
C THR A 297 -30.67 -6.04 -2.98
N ILE A 298 -31.17 -7.06 -3.69
CA ILE A 298 -31.02 -7.16 -5.15
C ILE A 298 -31.83 -6.03 -5.81
N VAL A 299 -31.19 -5.25 -6.67
CA VAL A 299 -31.84 -4.18 -7.45
C VAL A 299 -31.82 -4.39 -8.96
N ALA A 300 -31.05 -5.36 -9.44
CA ALA A 300 -31.10 -5.81 -10.84
C ALA A 300 -30.59 -7.26 -10.98
N LEU A 301 -31.19 -8.02 -11.88
CA LEU A 301 -30.79 -9.39 -12.24
C LEU A 301 -29.87 -9.42 -13.47
N PRO A 302 -29.11 -10.51 -13.73
CA PRO A 302 -28.22 -10.59 -14.87
C PRO A 302 -28.94 -10.39 -16.20
N SER A 303 -28.24 -9.81 -17.19
CA SER A 303 -28.84 -9.51 -18.50
C SER A 303 -28.88 -10.68 -19.48
N SER A 304 -28.27 -11.82 -19.16
CA SER A 304 -28.24 -13.00 -20.04
C SER A 304 -29.48 -13.87 -19.88
N ALA A 305 -30.30 -13.96 -20.93
CA ALA A 305 -31.48 -14.85 -20.96
C ALA A 305 -31.11 -16.33 -20.78
N ASP A 306 -29.98 -16.78 -21.35
CA ASP A 306 -29.50 -18.17 -21.21
C ASP A 306 -29.16 -18.49 -19.76
N LEU A 307 -28.47 -17.58 -19.07
CA LEU A 307 -28.16 -17.75 -17.65
C LEU A 307 -29.44 -17.79 -16.82
N LEU A 308 -30.36 -16.84 -17.04
CA LEU A 308 -31.65 -16.79 -16.34
C LEU A 308 -32.45 -18.08 -16.53
N ASN A 309 -32.26 -18.77 -17.66
CA ASN A 309 -32.90 -20.04 -17.97
C ASN A 309 -32.16 -21.29 -17.44
N SER A 310 -30.90 -21.15 -17.04
CA SER A 310 -30.09 -22.27 -16.55
C SER A 310 -30.59 -22.81 -15.21
N ASN A 311 -30.53 -24.14 -15.02
CA ASN A 311 -30.97 -24.79 -13.80
C ASN A 311 -30.18 -24.33 -12.56
N GLY A 312 -28.86 -24.13 -12.72
CA GLY A 312 -27.98 -23.67 -11.65
C GLY A 312 -28.28 -22.24 -11.17
N TYR A 313 -28.83 -21.39 -12.03
CA TYR A 313 -29.31 -20.06 -11.63
C TYR A 313 -30.73 -20.13 -11.05
N LYS A 314 -31.65 -20.86 -11.70
CA LYS A 314 -33.06 -20.97 -11.27
C LYS A 314 -33.22 -21.48 -9.84
N VAL A 315 -32.38 -22.42 -9.40
CA VAL A 315 -32.40 -22.94 -8.02
C VAL A 315 -32.09 -21.85 -6.97
N ARG A 316 -31.42 -20.76 -7.35
CA ARG A 316 -31.11 -19.64 -6.45
C ARG A 316 -32.34 -18.79 -6.12
N GLY A 317 -33.39 -18.85 -6.96
CA GLY A 317 -34.64 -18.14 -6.72
C GLY A 317 -34.51 -16.61 -6.68
N PHE A 318 -33.47 -16.03 -7.31
CA PHE A 318 -33.24 -14.59 -7.27
C PHE A 318 -34.40 -13.79 -7.88
N LYS A 319 -34.77 -12.71 -7.19
CA LYS A 319 -35.73 -11.69 -7.64
C LYS A 319 -35.25 -10.33 -7.14
N GLU A 320 -35.58 -9.28 -7.86
CA GLU A 320 -35.39 -7.92 -7.36
C GLU A 320 -36.19 -7.72 -6.07
N GLY A 321 -35.61 -6.98 -5.12
CA GLY A 321 -36.17 -6.78 -3.78
C GLY A 321 -35.80 -7.88 -2.76
N LEU A 322 -35.18 -8.99 -3.17
CA LEU A 322 -34.71 -9.99 -2.20
C LEU A 322 -33.50 -9.51 -1.41
N LYS A 323 -33.52 -9.82 -0.11
CA LYS A 323 -32.38 -9.65 0.79
C LYS A 323 -31.36 -10.76 0.56
N VAL A 324 -30.10 -10.37 0.43
CA VAL A 324 -29.00 -11.27 0.10
C VAL A 324 -27.75 -10.95 0.92
N ALA A 325 -26.90 -11.94 1.10
CA ALA A 325 -25.51 -11.77 1.50
C ALA A 325 -24.60 -12.19 0.34
N ALA A 326 -23.48 -11.52 0.16
CA ALA A 326 -22.56 -11.76 -0.94
C ALA A 326 -21.10 -11.56 -0.53
N ARG A 327 -20.18 -12.14 -1.30
CA ARG A 327 -18.75 -11.96 -1.10
C ARG A 327 -18.26 -10.61 -1.67
N GLY A 328 -17.33 -9.96 -0.96
CA GLY A 328 -16.73 -8.64 -1.22
C GLY A 328 -17.48 -7.45 -0.60
N ILE A 329 -16.86 -6.25 -0.51
CA ILE A 329 -17.53 -4.98 -0.11
C ILE A 329 -17.79 -4.07 -1.33
N CYS A 330 -18.93 -3.38 -1.38
CA CYS A 330 -19.10 -2.07 -2.07
C CYS A 330 -20.52 -1.50 -1.86
N ARG A 331 -20.66 -0.18 -1.89
CA ARG A 331 -21.91 0.62 -1.77
C ARG A 331 -23.08 0.11 -2.63
N ILE A 332 -22.91 0.09 -3.95
CA ILE A 332 -23.83 -0.49 -4.93
C ILE A 332 -22.97 -1.05 -6.05
N ARG A 333 -22.89 -2.37 -6.19
CA ARG A 333 -22.14 -2.97 -7.31
C ARG A 333 -22.70 -4.30 -7.76
N ARG A 334 -22.34 -4.61 -8.99
CA ARG A 334 -22.41 -5.91 -9.62
C ARG A 334 -21.62 -6.95 -8.82
N ARG A 335 -22.21 -8.13 -8.66
CA ARG A 335 -21.58 -9.32 -8.09
C ARG A 335 -21.85 -10.52 -8.97
N PRO A 336 -20.85 -11.38 -9.22
CA PRO A 336 -21.10 -12.68 -9.84
C PRO A 336 -22.22 -13.38 -9.09
N TRP A 337 -23.27 -13.82 -9.80
CA TRP A 337 -24.45 -14.43 -9.17
C TRP A 337 -24.08 -15.65 -8.30
N LYS A 338 -22.97 -16.32 -8.63
CA LYS A 338 -22.44 -17.49 -7.94
C LYS A 338 -22.08 -17.17 -6.49
N ASP A 339 -21.62 -15.95 -6.22
CA ASP A 339 -21.15 -15.47 -4.90
C ASP A 339 -22.26 -14.88 -4.01
N VAL A 340 -23.54 -15.01 -4.40
CA VAL A 340 -24.66 -14.31 -3.75
C VAL A 340 -25.66 -15.29 -3.15
N GLN A 341 -25.88 -15.28 -1.84
CA GLN A 341 -26.86 -16.14 -1.18
C GLN A 341 -28.11 -15.36 -0.79
N VAL A 342 -29.29 -15.91 -1.08
CA VAL A 342 -30.57 -15.37 -0.57
C VAL A 342 -30.64 -15.61 0.93
N LEU A 343 -30.99 -14.56 1.67
CA LEU A 343 -31.25 -14.66 3.10
C LEU A 343 -32.64 -15.27 3.32
N PRO A 344 -32.78 -16.32 4.14
CA PRO A 344 -34.08 -16.88 4.44
C PRO A 344 -34.93 -15.90 5.27
N GLU A 345 -36.24 -16.07 5.22
CA GLU A 345 -37.15 -15.33 6.09
C GLU A 345 -36.76 -15.53 7.57
N GLY A 346 -36.69 -14.42 8.31
CA GLY A 346 -36.21 -14.37 9.68
C GLY A 346 -34.73 -13.99 9.83
N VAL A 347 -33.96 -13.91 8.74
CA VAL A 347 -32.57 -13.41 8.74
C VAL A 347 -32.50 -12.06 8.04
N ASP A 348 -32.09 -11.02 8.77
CA ASP A 348 -31.96 -9.67 8.22
C ASP A 348 -30.60 -9.41 7.55
N THR A 349 -30.46 -8.28 6.87
CA THR A 349 -29.22 -7.90 6.16
C THR A 349 -28.06 -7.64 7.11
N ARG A 350 -28.33 -7.24 8.36
CA ARG A 350 -27.30 -7.09 9.38
C ARG A 350 -26.72 -8.45 9.74
N GLN A 351 -27.58 -9.44 10.00
CA GLN A 351 -27.20 -10.84 10.23
C GLN A 351 -26.49 -11.45 9.01
N GLY A 352 -26.92 -11.12 7.79
CA GLY A 352 -26.24 -11.51 6.56
C GLY A 352 -24.79 -11.03 6.47
N ALA A 353 -24.55 -9.75 6.76
CA ALA A 353 -23.21 -9.15 6.67
C ALA A 353 -22.25 -9.56 7.80
N VAL A 354 -22.76 -9.93 8.98
CA VAL A 354 -21.89 -10.36 10.09
C VAL A 354 -21.39 -11.79 9.92
N SER A 355 -22.13 -12.63 9.21
CA SER A 355 -22.02 -14.09 9.33
C SER A 355 -21.42 -14.80 8.14
N LEU A 356 -21.53 -14.28 6.92
CA LEU A 356 -21.24 -15.05 5.71
C LEU A 356 -19.82 -15.61 5.70
N LEU A 357 -18.78 -14.76 5.77
CA LEU A 357 -17.40 -15.22 5.63
C LEU A 357 -16.96 -16.05 6.83
N GLN A 358 -17.17 -15.54 8.05
CA GLN A 358 -16.69 -16.21 9.26
C GLN A 358 -17.47 -17.50 9.54
N GLY A 359 -18.78 -17.50 9.24
CA GLY A 359 -19.65 -18.66 9.36
C GLY A 359 -19.28 -19.75 8.37
N LEU A 360 -19.10 -19.41 7.09
CA LEU A 360 -18.65 -20.38 6.08
C LEU A 360 -17.26 -20.93 6.42
N THR A 361 -16.36 -20.09 6.91
CA THR A 361 -15.03 -20.52 7.36
C THR A 361 -15.16 -21.54 8.49
N ALA A 362 -15.92 -21.23 9.54
CA ALA A 362 -16.07 -22.13 10.67
C ALA A 362 -16.76 -23.45 10.27
N LEU A 363 -17.84 -23.37 9.49
CA LEU A 363 -18.64 -24.52 9.05
C LEU A 363 -17.86 -25.48 8.14
N THR A 364 -17.16 -24.95 7.14
CA THR A 364 -16.33 -25.77 6.25
C THR A 364 -15.14 -26.36 7.01
N PHE A 365 -14.55 -25.66 7.97
CA PHE A 365 -13.37 -26.16 8.67
C PHE A 365 -13.68 -27.32 9.63
N VAL A 366 -14.80 -27.26 10.35
CA VAL A 366 -15.22 -28.37 11.23
C VAL A 366 -15.78 -29.57 10.47
N LYS A 367 -16.03 -29.43 9.16
CA LYS A 367 -16.54 -30.50 8.29
C LYS A 367 -15.49 -31.09 7.36
N GLU A 368 -14.61 -30.26 6.82
CA GLU A 368 -13.66 -30.64 5.76
C GLU A 368 -12.20 -30.52 6.17
N ALA A 369 -11.80 -29.40 6.80
CA ALA A 369 -10.41 -29.25 7.24
C ALA A 369 -10.07 -30.29 8.32
N TYR A 370 -11.00 -30.49 9.25
CA TYR A 370 -11.05 -31.66 10.12
C TYR A 370 -12.52 -31.99 10.45
N PRO A 371 -13.07 -33.13 9.98
CA PRO A 371 -14.44 -33.54 10.32
C PRO A 371 -14.55 -33.86 11.82
N VAL A 372 -15.04 -32.89 12.60
CA VAL A 372 -15.15 -32.98 14.06
C VAL A 372 -16.15 -34.06 14.45
N LYS A 373 -15.78 -34.90 15.43
CA LYS A 373 -16.65 -35.97 15.93
C LYS A 373 -16.96 -35.81 17.42
N LYS A 374 -18.10 -36.37 17.80
CA LYS A 374 -18.54 -36.44 19.20
C LYS A 374 -17.48 -37.10 20.08
N GLY A 375 -17.18 -36.47 21.21
CA GLY A 375 -16.25 -36.96 22.23
C GLY A 375 -14.79 -36.63 21.98
N GLU A 376 -14.42 -36.10 20.81
CA GLU A 376 -13.05 -35.70 20.51
C GLU A 376 -12.65 -34.42 21.25
N TRP A 377 -11.36 -34.26 21.56
CA TRP A 377 -10.81 -33.04 22.12
C TRP A 377 -10.31 -32.13 20.99
N ILE A 378 -10.77 -30.88 21.01
CA ILE A 378 -10.47 -29.91 19.96
C ILE A 378 -9.91 -28.65 20.61
N LEU A 379 -8.71 -28.25 20.21
CA LEU A 379 -8.11 -26.98 20.64
C LEU A 379 -8.46 -25.89 19.62
N ILE A 380 -8.99 -24.77 20.09
CA ILE A 380 -9.31 -23.59 19.28
C ILE A 380 -8.56 -22.40 19.84
N HIS A 381 -7.62 -21.88 19.06
CA HIS A 381 -6.93 -20.65 19.42
C HIS A 381 -7.77 -19.42 19.13
N ALA A 382 -7.53 -18.35 19.90
CA ALA A 382 -8.30 -17.11 19.83
C ALA A 382 -9.82 -17.37 19.92
N ALA A 383 -10.23 -18.18 20.89
CA ALA A 383 -11.58 -18.72 21.02
C ALA A 383 -12.68 -17.66 21.19
N ALA A 384 -12.32 -16.43 21.60
CA ALA A 384 -13.22 -15.29 21.71
C ALA A 384 -13.20 -14.33 20.49
N GLY A 385 -12.38 -14.63 19.47
CA GLY A 385 -12.35 -13.88 18.22
C GLY A 385 -13.53 -14.25 17.31
N GLY A 386 -13.71 -13.52 16.21
CA GLY A 386 -14.85 -13.70 15.29
C GLY A 386 -15.03 -15.15 14.80
N VAL A 387 -13.99 -15.74 14.16
CA VAL A 387 -14.05 -17.14 13.71
C VAL A 387 -13.97 -18.12 14.88
N GLY A 388 -13.14 -17.82 15.89
CA GLY A 388 -12.95 -18.69 17.06
C GLY A 388 -14.26 -18.98 17.80
N LEU A 389 -15.11 -17.98 18.00
CA LEU A 389 -16.40 -18.15 18.66
C LEU A 389 -17.35 -19.06 17.87
N LEU A 390 -17.33 -18.98 16.53
CA LEU A 390 -18.17 -19.83 15.68
C LEU A 390 -17.64 -21.26 15.65
N LEU A 391 -16.32 -21.45 15.62
CA LEU A 391 -15.71 -22.77 15.73
C LEU A 391 -16.05 -23.43 17.07
N VAL A 392 -16.02 -22.67 18.18
CA VAL A 392 -16.40 -23.16 19.52
C VAL A 392 -17.85 -23.63 19.52
N GLN A 393 -18.79 -22.81 19.04
CA GLN A 393 -20.21 -23.15 18.97
C GLN A 393 -20.45 -24.42 18.13
N LEU A 394 -19.89 -24.46 16.92
CA LEU A 394 -20.08 -25.58 16.01
C LEU A 394 -19.44 -26.86 16.54
N ALA A 395 -18.18 -26.83 16.96
CA ALA A 395 -17.49 -28.02 17.48
C ALA A 395 -18.18 -28.56 18.74
N SER A 396 -18.67 -27.69 19.63
CA SER A 396 -19.46 -28.06 20.80
C SER A 396 -20.78 -28.74 20.40
N GLN A 397 -21.48 -28.22 19.38
CA GLN A 397 -22.69 -28.84 18.84
C GLN A 397 -22.47 -30.22 18.18
N PHE A 398 -21.29 -30.44 17.57
CA PHE A 398 -20.87 -31.77 17.13
C PHE A 398 -20.53 -32.72 18.31
N GLY A 399 -20.58 -32.22 19.54
CA GLY A 399 -20.36 -32.97 20.77
C GLY A 399 -18.88 -33.12 21.14
N ALA A 400 -18.00 -32.25 20.63
CA ALA A 400 -16.59 -32.26 20.96
C ALA A 400 -16.31 -31.59 22.33
N ASN A 401 -15.24 -32.03 22.99
CA ASN A 401 -14.68 -31.39 24.17
C ASN A 401 -13.75 -30.25 23.73
N VAL A 402 -14.32 -29.04 23.60
CA VAL A 402 -13.57 -27.87 23.13
C VAL A 402 -12.69 -27.28 24.24
N ILE A 403 -11.40 -27.11 23.96
CA ILE A 403 -10.45 -26.31 24.72
C ILE A 403 -10.22 -25.00 23.96
N GLY A 404 -10.61 -23.86 24.53
CA GLY A 404 -10.40 -22.55 23.93
C GLY A 404 -9.19 -21.82 24.54
N THR A 405 -8.44 -21.06 23.76
CA THR A 405 -7.41 -20.15 24.30
C THR A 405 -7.81 -18.69 24.18
N THR A 406 -7.59 -17.91 25.24
CA THR A 406 -7.90 -16.47 25.30
C THR A 406 -6.84 -15.69 26.08
N SER A 407 -6.79 -14.37 25.94
CA SER A 407 -5.83 -13.50 26.64
C SER A 407 -6.31 -12.92 27.96
N SER A 408 -7.61 -13.04 28.28
CA SER A 408 -8.22 -12.39 29.44
C SER A 408 -9.45 -13.14 29.94
N GLN A 409 -9.80 -12.92 31.21
CA GLN A 409 -10.96 -13.56 31.84
C GLN A 409 -12.28 -13.17 31.16
N VAL A 410 -12.44 -11.91 30.74
CA VAL A 410 -13.65 -11.45 30.04
C VAL A 410 -13.87 -12.28 28.76
N LYS A 411 -12.81 -12.50 27.99
CA LYS A 411 -12.85 -13.33 26.78
C LYS A 411 -13.09 -14.80 27.09
N ALA A 412 -12.54 -15.30 28.20
CA ALA A 412 -12.77 -16.66 28.66
C ALA A 412 -14.26 -16.92 28.90
N GLU A 413 -14.97 -16.01 29.57
CA GLU A 413 -16.40 -16.15 29.84
C GLU A 413 -17.25 -16.13 28.56
N ILE A 414 -16.88 -15.31 27.57
CA ILE A 414 -17.55 -15.31 26.25
C ILE A 414 -17.39 -16.68 25.58
N ALA A 415 -16.17 -17.23 25.55
CA ALA A 415 -15.90 -18.52 24.92
C ALA A 415 -16.56 -19.70 25.67
N LYS A 416 -16.65 -19.64 27.01
CA LYS A 416 -17.42 -20.64 27.80
C LYS A 416 -18.90 -20.60 27.47
N LYS A 417 -19.50 -19.41 27.41
CA LYS A 417 -20.91 -19.24 27.00
C LYS A 417 -21.18 -19.79 25.61
N ALA A 418 -20.20 -19.67 24.70
CA ALA A 418 -20.27 -20.21 23.35
C ALA A 418 -20.17 -21.76 23.29
N GLY A 419 -19.86 -22.44 24.40
CA GLY A 419 -19.82 -23.89 24.50
C GLY A 419 -18.42 -24.50 24.67
N ALA A 420 -17.39 -23.69 24.94
CA ALA A 420 -16.07 -24.21 25.30
C ALA A 420 -16.13 -24.94 26.65
N LYS A 421 -15.63 -26.17 26.68
CA LYS A 421 -15.60 -27.00 27.90
C LYS A 421 -14.52 -26.53 28.87
N HIS A 422 -13.36 -26.17 28.33
CA HIS A 422 -12.22 -25.63 29.09
C HIS A 422 -11.66 -24.40 28.40
N ILE A 423 -11.15 -23.45 29.19
CA ILE A 423 -10.43 -22.28 28.68
C ILE A 423 -9.05 -22.22 29.29
N ILE A 424 -8.05 -21.93 28.46
CA ILE A 424 -6.69 -21.65 28.88
C ILE A 424 -6.43 -20.16 28.65
N ASN A 425 -6.12 -19.44 29.73
CA ASN A 425 -5.57 -18.08 29.63
C ASN A 425 -4.07 -18.18 29.32
N TYR A 426 -3.69 -17.93 28.07
CA TYR A 426 -2.30 -18.07 27.64
C TYR A 426 -1.37 -16.97 28.19
N SER A 427 -1.92 -15.94 28.82
CA SER A 427 -1.14 -14.91 29.54
C SER A 427 -0.67 -15.40 30.91
N GLU A 428 -1.27 -16.46 31.44
CA GLU A 428 -1.02 -16.96 32.80
C GLU A 428 -0.44 -18.37 32.81
N SER A 429 -0.63 -19.15 31.75
CA SER A 429 -0.25 -20.56 31.70
C SER A 429 0.18 -21.00 30.32
N SER A 430 1.06 -22.01 30.30
CA SER A 430 1.50 -22.69 29.09
C SER A 430 0.34 -23.47 28.48
N VAL A 431 -0.05 -23.12 27.24
CA VAL A 431 -1.12 -23.82 26.52
C VAL A 431 -0.82 -25.31 26.36
N PRO A 432 0.38 -25.72 25.91
CA PRO A 432 0.68 -27.14 25.76
C PRO A 432 0.55 -27.95 27.04
N ASP A 433 1.03 -27.41 28.18
CA ASP A 433 1.02 -28.14 29.45
C ASP A 433 -0.41 -28.33 29.96
N GLU A 434 -1.24 -27.29 29.89
CA GLU A 434 -2.65 -27.39 30.28
C GLU A 434 -3.44 -28.28 29.32
N VAL A 435 -3.15 -28.27 28.02
CA VAL A 435 -3.75 -29.20 27.06
C VAL A 435 -3.41 -30.65 27.42
N LEU A 436 -2.13 -30.95 27.69
CA LEU A 436 -1.71 -32.30 28.05
C LEU A 436 -2.34 -32.73 29.37
N LYS A 437 -2.42 -31.85 30.37
CA LYS A 437 -3.11 -32.12 31.64
C LYS A 437 -4.59 -32.45 31.44
N LEU A 438 -5.31 -31.64 30.65
CA LEU A 438 -6.73 -31.85 30.36
C LEU A 438 -7.02 -33.11 29.55
N THR A 439 -6.03 -33.57 28.77
CA THR A 439 -6.15 -34.74 27.88
C THR A 439 -5.41 -35.97 28.41
N GLU A 440 -4.95 -35.96 29.66
CA GLU A 440 -4.23 -37.06 30.32
C GLU A 440 -2.97 -37.49 29.52
N GLY A 441 -2.24 -36.50 29.02
CA GLY A 441 -1.02 -36.67 28.23
C GLY A 441 -1.24 -37.09 26.77
N ARG A 442 -2.50 -37.30 26.34
CA ARG A 442 -2.79 -37.77 24.97
C ARG A 442 -2.63 -36.68 23.92
N GLY A 443 -2.93 -35.43 24.26
CA GLY A 443 -3.09 -34.32 23.33
C GLY A 443 -4.45 -34.33 22.63
N VAL A 444 -4.72 -33.30 21.82
CA VAL A 444 -6.01 -33.10 21.12
C VAL A 444 -6.04 -33.74 19.74
N GLU A 445 -7.23 -34.15 19.29
CA GLU A 445 -7.50 -34.70 17.95
C GLU A 445 -7.22 -33.69 16.84
N ALA A 446 -7.66 -32.45 17.03
CA ALA A 446 -7.42 -31.38 16.08
C ALA A 446 -7.18 -30.03 16.77
N ILE A 447 -6.41 -29.20 16.09
CA ILE A 447 -6.14 -27.81 16.48
C ILE A 447 -6.61 -26.91 15.34
N PHE A 448 -7.50 -25.96 15.65
CA PHE A 448 -7.85 -24.86 14.76
C PHE A 448 -7.07 -23.61 15.18
N ASP A 449 -6.09 -23.23 14.37
CA ASP A 449 -5.15 -22.14 14.68
C ASP A 449 -5.31 -20.95 13.73
N GLY A 450 -5.96 -19.89 14.23
CA GLY A 450 -6.07 -18.59 13.57
C GLY A 450 -4.96 -17.59 13.95
N VAL A 451 -4.06 -17.95 14.87
CA VAL A 451 -3.04 -17.06 15.43
C VAL A 451 -1.75 -17.14 14.62
N GLY A 452 -1.23 -18.34 14.35
CA GLY A 452 -0.06 -18.53 13.49
C GLY A 452 1.27 -18.56 14.24
N ALA A 453 2.19 -17.64 13.93
CA ALA A 453 3.59 -17.73 14.34
C ALA A 453 3.84 -18.03 15.84
N SER A 454 3.10 -17.37 16.75
CA SER A 454 3.35 -17.50 18.19
C SER A 454 2.80 -18.79 18.82
N THR A 455 1.84 -19.45 18.17
CA THR A 455 1.23 -20.70 18.64
C THR A 455 1.82 -21.93 17.96
N TRP A 456 2.55 -21.74 16.86
CA TRP A 456 3.01 -22.80 15.97
C TRP A 456 3.78 -23.92 16.68
N GLU A 457 4.77 -23.56 17.49
CA GLU A 457 5.60 -24.54 18.21
C GLU A 457 4.79 -25.30 19.27
N GLY A 458 3.94 -24.59 20.02
CA GLY A 458 3.08 -25.19 21.03
C GLY A 458 2.07 -26.19 20.47
N ASN A 459 1.65 -26.02 19.22
CA ASN A 459 0.73 -26.95 18.56
C ASN A 459 1.30 -28.36 18.42
N PHE A 460 2.60 -28.51 18.14
CA PHE A 460 3.25 -29.81 18.01
C PHE A 460 3.28 -30.58 19.33
N THR A 461 3.37 -29.87 20.45
CA THR A 461 3.29 -30.47 21.79
C THR A 461 1.84 -30.83 22.13
N SER A 462 0.91 -29.93 21.85
CA SER A 462 -0.52 -30.05 22.17
C SER A 462 -1.27 -31.12 21.35
N ILE A 463 -0.84 -31.38 20.12
CA ILE A 463 -1.50 -32.33 19.22
C ILE A 463 -1.19 -33.78 19.60
N ARG A 464 -2.21 -34.64 19.51
CA ARG A 464 -2.03 -36.09 19.69
C ARG A 464 -1.33 -36.74 18.49
N ARG A 465 -0.90 -37.99 18.68
CA ARG A 465 -0.47 -38.86 17.57
C ARG A 465 -1.61 -39.06 16.55
N LYS A 466 -1.34 -38.84 15.27
CA LYS A 466 -2.29 -38.83 14.13
C LYS A 466 -3.28 -37.66 14.13
N GLY A 467 -3.04 -36.64 14.95
CA GLY A 467 -3.89 -35.44 14.98
C GLY A 467 -3.69 -34.52 13.77
N THR A 468 -4.60 -33.56 13.63
CA THR A 468 -4.60 -32.58 12.52
C THR A 468 -4.46 -31.16 13.05
N ILE A 469 -3.50 -30.41 12.52
CA ILE A 469 -3.37 -28.97 12.76
C ILE A 469 -3.91 -28.22 11.53
N ALA A 470 -5.05 -27.56 11.69
CA ALA A 470 -5.63 -26.66 10.71
C ALA A 470 -5.16 -25.22 11.01
N SER A 471 -4.06 -24.81 10.38
CA SER A 471 -3.53 -23.44 10.51
C SER A 471 -4.15 -22.54 9.45
N PHE A 472 -4.97 -21.58 9.82
CA PHE A 472 -5.77 -20.82 8.86
C PHE A 472 -5.62 -19.30 8.97
N GLY A 473 -4.98 -18.81 10.04
CA GLY A 473 -4.73 -17.38 10.25
C GLY A 473 -3.26 -17.07 10.55
N ASN A 474 -2.94 -15.78 10.49
CA ASN A 474 -1.62 -15.21 10.74
C ASN A 474 -1.72 -14.01 11.71
N ALA A 475 -2.63 -14.04 12.69
CA ALA A 475 -2.90 -12.89 13.55
C ALA A 475 -1.67 -12.43 14.35
N SER A 476 -0.75 -13.34 14.70
CA SER A 476 0.54 -13.02 15.33
C SER A 476 1.70 -12.94 14.33
N GLY A 477 1.42 -13.03 13.02
CA GLY A 477 2.42 -13.16 11.96
C GLY A 477 2.40 -14.51 11.25
N VAL A 478 3.11 -14.57 10.12
CA VAL A 478 3.21 -15.75 9.26
C VAL A 478 4.04 -16.83 9.94
N VAL A 479 3.54 -18.06 9.92
CA VAL A 479 4.29 -19.24 10.37
C VAL A 479 5.59 -19.37 9.54
N PRO A 480 6.78 -19.38 10.17
CA PRO A 480 8.04 -19.52 9.44
C PRO A 480 8.14 -20.85 8.68
N PRO A 481 9.01 -20.94 7.65
CA PRO A 481 9.34 -22.21 7.03
C PRO A 481 9.77 -23.26 8.08
N PHE A 482 9.27 -24.49 7.98
CA PHE A 482 9.58 -25.56 8.91
C PHE A 482 9.89 -26.87 8.17
N SER A 483 10.70 -27.73 8.79
CA SER A 483 11.02 -29.04 8.22
C SER A 483 9.83 -29.99 8.35
N VAL A 484 9.41 -30.59 7.24
CA VAL A 484 8.34 -31.62 7.22
C VAL A 484 8.67 -32.86 8.06
N LEU A 485 9.96 -33.11 8.34
CA LEU A 485 10.38 -34.20 9.23
C LEU A 485 9.83 -34.03 10.66
N LYS A 486 9.51 -32.80 11.07
CA LYS A 486 8.86 -32.50 12.35
C LYS A 486 7.47 -33.15 12.49
N LEU A 487 6.82 -33.52 11.38
CA LEU A 487 5.52 -34.20 11.39
C LEU A 487 5.64 -35.69 11.74
N GLY A 488 6.79 -36.30 11.47
CA GLY A 488 7.04 -37.74 11.57
C GLY A 488 6.82 -38.34 12.97
N PRO A 489 7.35 -37.76 14.06
CA PRO A 489 7.27 -38.36 15.40
C PRO A 489 5.84 -38.70 15.88
N LYS A 490 4.84 -37.94 15.42
CA LYS A 490 3.44 -38.13 15.79
C LYS A 490 2.54 -38.46 14.59
N ASN A 491 3.07 -38.60 13.37
CA ASN A 491 2.29 -38.70 12.12
C ASN A 491 1.23 -37.59 12.00
N ILE A 492 1.65 -36.34 12.25
CA ILE A 492 0.77 -35.18 12.27
C ILE A 492 0.36 -34.82 10.85
N LYS A 493 -0.91 -34.47 10.67
CA LYS A 493 -1.39 -33.81 9.46
C LYS A 493 -1.41 -32.30 9.70
N VAL A 494 -0.90 -31.54 8.75
CA VAL A 494 -1.03 -30.08 8.73
C VAL A 494 -1.80 -29.71 7.47
N CYS A 495 -2.83 -28.90 7.62
CA CYS A 495 -3.48 -28.25 6.50
C CYS A 495 -3.50 -26.73 6.70
N ARG A 496 -3.41 -26.01 5.58
CA ARG A 496 -3.58 -24.56 5.51
C ARG A 496 -4.90 -24.26 4.78
N PRO A 497 -6.06 -24.45 5.43
CA PRO A 497 -7.32 -24.33 4.72
C PRO A 497 -7.64 -22.86 4.38
N VAL A 498 -8.22 -22.66 3.20
CA VAL A 498 -8.74 -21.37 2.73
C VAL A 498 -10.20 -21.61 2.36
N VAL A 499 -11.12 -20.89 3.00
CA VAL A 499 -12.58 -21.12 2.82
C VAL A 499 -12.98 -21.16 1.35
N ASN A 500 -12.43 -20.27 0.52
CA ASN A 500 -12.74 -20.20 -0.91
C ASN A 500 -12.52 -21.52 -1.66
N ASN A 501 -11.57 -22.34 -1.23
CA ASN A 501 -11.27 -23.64 -1.86
C ASN A 501 -12.28 -24.74 -1.47
N TYR A 502 -13.12 -24.52 -0.46
CA TYR A 502 -14.23 -25.41 -0.07
C TYR A 502 -15.60 -24.95 -0.60
N ILE A 503 -15.65 -23.76 -1.21
CA ILE A 503 -16.87 -23.16 -1.78
C ILE A 503 -16.62 -22.66 -3.20
N THR A 504 -15.76 -23.37 -3.94
CA THR A 504 -15.34 -22.95 -5.29
C THR A 504 -16.48 -23.15 -6.27
N GLU A 505 -17.17 -24.29 -6.17
CA GLU A 505 -18.29 -24.58 -7.04
C GLU A 505 -19.56 -23.86 -6.56
N PRO A 506 -20.41 -23.36 -7.48
CA PRO A 506 -21.65 -22.67 -7.10
C PRO A 506 -22.57 -23.49 -6.20
N ALA A 507 -22.57 -24.81 -6.37
CA ALA A 507 -23.35 -25.74 -5.55
C ALA A 507 -22.77 -25.89 -4.13
N GLU A 508 -21.45 -25.91 -3.98
CA GLU A 508 -20.77 -25.96 -2.67
C GLU A 508 -21.08 -24.68 -1.87
N PHE A 509 -20.86 -23.51 -2.48
CA PHE A 509 -21.20 -22.23 -1.86
C PHE A 509 -22.67 -22.18 -1.44
N HIS A 510 -23.57 -22.52 -2.36
CA HIS A 510 -25.01 -22.50 -2.07
C HIS A 510 -25.40 -23.47 -0.94
N GLY A 511 -24.85 -24.69 -0.94
CA GLY A 511 -25.11 -25.68 0.09
C GLY A 511 -24.65 -25.21 1.48
N TYR A 512 -23.39 -24.80 1.60
CA TYR A 512 -22.85 -24.33 2.88
C TYR A 512 -23.48 -23.02 3.35
N ALA A 513 -23.78 -22.09 2.45
CA ALA A 513 -24.40 -20.82 2.83
C ALA A 513 -25.86 -21.03 3.26
N THR A 514 -26.58 -21.95 2.61
CA THR A 514 -27.94 -22.34 3.05
C THR A 514 -27.91 -22.95 4.45
N GLU A 515 -27.03 -23.93 4.68
CA GLU A 515 -26.88 -24.53 6.01
C GLU A 515 -26.48 -23.50 7.08
N LEU A 516 -25.55 -22.60 6.77
CA LEU A 516 -25.15 -21.53 7.68
C LEU A 516 -26.35 -20.68 8.09
N PHE A 517 -27.15 -20.21 7.14
CA PHE A 517 -28.30 -19.37 7.45
C PHE A 517 -29.43 -20.13 8.14
N ASP A 518 -29.57 -21.43 7.90
CA ASP A 518 -30.49 -22.29 8.66
C ASP A 518 -30.03 -22.44 10.12
N LEU A 519 -28.74 -22.57 10.39
CA LEU A 519 -28.20 -22.59 11.75
C LEU A 519 -28.47 -21.27 12.47
N ILE A 520 -28.27 -20.14 11.79
CA ILE A 520 -28.53 -18.79 12.34
C ILE A 520 -30.02 -18.60 12.61
N LYS A 521 -30.87 -18.89 11.63
CA LYS A 521 -32.34 -18.79 11.73
C LYS A 521 -32.89 -19.58 12.91
N ASN A 522 -32.36 -20.78 13.13
CA ASN A 522 -32.80 -21.67 14.21
C ASN A 522 -32.14 -21.37 15.56
N GLY A 523 -31.40 -20.25 15.68
CA GLY A 523 -30.71 -19.87 16.92
C GLY A 523 -29.60 -20.84 17.34
N LYS A 524 -29.15 -21.71 16.43
CA LYS A 524 -28.06 -22.66 16.69
C LYS A 524 -26.70 -22.01 16.48
N LEU A 525 -26.60 -20.97 15.67
CA LEU A 525 -25.35 -20.24 15.51
C LEU A 525 -25.58 -18.74 15.69
N GLU A 526 -24.89 -18.15 16.66
CA GLU A 526 -24.97 -16.72 16.95
C GLU A 526 -23.65 -16.04 16.58
N VAL A 527 -23.75 -14.95 15.82
CA VAL A 527 -22.61 -14.09 15.49
C VAL A 527 -22.69 -12.81 16.30
N ALA A 528 -21.85 -12.72 17.33
CA ALA A 528 -21.78 -11.54 18.17
C ALA A 528 -21.20 -10.35 17.38
N VAL A 529 -21.85 -9.20 17.47
CA VAL A 529 -21.34 -7.93 16.94
C VAL A 529 -20.70 -7.15 18.07
N HIS A 530 -19.44 -6.75 17.86
CA HIS A 530 -18.69 -5.95 18.80
C HIS A 530 -19.08 -4.47 18.68
N SER A 531 -18.94 -3.92 17.48
CA SER A 531 -19.15 -2.50 17.18
C SER A 531 -19.63 -2.30 15.75
N GLU A 532 -20.38 -1.21 15.56
CA GLU A 532 -20.87 -0.74 14.26
C GLU A 532 -20.21 0.59 13.91
N TYR A 533 -19.82 0.75 12.66
CA TYR A 533 -19.13 1.96 12.19
C TYR A 533 -19.82 2.48 10.92
N PRO A 534 -19.82 3.79 10.69
CA PRO A 534 -20.37 4.35 9.46
C PRO A 534 -19.44 4.07 8.27
N PHE A 535 -20.01 3.95 7.06
CA PHE A 535 -19.21 3.88 5.83
C PHE A 535 -18.63 5.26 5.46
N THR A 536 -17.62 5.67 6.22
CA THR A 536 -16.82 6.89 6.00
C THR A 536 -15.33 6.53 6.05
N THR A 537 -14.47 7.41 5.55
CA THR A 537 -13.01 7.23 5.65
C THR A 537 -12.57 6.99 7.09
N GLU A 538 -13.11 7.76 8.04
CA GLU A 538 -12.78 7.62 9.45
C GLU A 538 -13.31 6.32 10.05
N GLY A 539 -14.57 5.97 9.74
CA GLY A 539 -15.16 4.70 10.21
C GLY A 539 -14.37 3.49 9.72
N MET A 540 -13.99 3.47 8.43
CA MET A 540 -13.14 2.42 7.88
C MET A 540 -11.77 2.36 8.54
N ARG A 541 -11.11 3.51 8.76
CA ARG A 541 -9.81 3.56 9.46
C ARG A 541 -9.93 3.00 10.87
N GLN A 542 -10.92 3.46 11.64
CA GLN A 542 -11.13 3.02 13.02
C GLN A 542 -11.39 1.52 13.11
N THR A 543 -12.18 0.93 12.20
CA THR A 543 -12.40 -0.53 12.22
C THR A 543 -11.11 -1.32 12.05
N HIS A 544 -10.20 -0.85 11.21
CA HIS A 544 -8.92 -1.52 11.02
C HIS A 544 -7.97 -1.29 12.21
N THR A 545 -8.01 -0.13 12.86
CA THR A 545 -7.31 0.09 14.13
C THR A 545 -7.83 -0.90 15.17
N ASP A 546 -9.14 -0.95 15.39
CA ASP A 546 -9.77 -1.77 16.41
C ASP A 546 -9.61 -3.27 16.17
N ILE A 547 -9.71 -3.75 14.92
CA ILE A 547 -9.54 -5.18 14.63
C ILE A 547 -8.10 -5.67 14.83
N THR A 548 -7.12 -4.76 14.68
CA THR A 548 -5.70 -5.06 14.95
C THR A 548 -5.35 -4.88 16.43
N GLY A 549 -6.05 -3.98 17.13
CA GLY A 549 -6.05 -3.89 18.58
C GLY A 549 -6.70 -5.13 19.18
N ARG A 550 -6.00 -5.87 20.04
CA ARG A 550 -6.51 -7.11 20.66
C ARG A 550 -7.74 -6.91 21.56
N GLY A 551 -8.39 -5.75 21.56
CA GLY A 551 -9.56 -5.40 22.38
C GLY A 551 -10.91 -5.92 21.86
N THR A 552 -11.00 -6.27 20.57
CA THR A 552 -12.28 -6.70 19.99
C THR A 552 -12.65 -8.14 20.36
N SER A 553 -13.96 -8.41 20.42
CA SER A 553 -14.56 -9.76 20.62
C SER A 553 -15.80 -9.87 19.75
N GLY A 554 -15.82 -10.82 18.81
CA GLY A 554 -16.88 -10.91 17.78
C GLY A 554 -16.55 -10.13 16.51
N LYS A 555 -17.60 -9.63 15.84
CA LYS A 555 -17.55 -9.03 14.50
C LYS A 555 -17.59 -7.50 14.55
N LEU A 556 -16.79 -6.84 13.70
CA LEU A 556 -16.97 -5.41 13.38
C LEU A 556 -17.73 -5.28 12.06
N ILE A 557 -18.69 -4.36 12.02
CA ILE A 557 -19.50 -4.13 10.83
C ILE A 557 -19.56 -2.67 10.43
N ILE A 558 -19.74 -2.47 9.13
CA ILE A 558 -19.93 -1.18 8.52
C ILE A 558 -21.40 -1.04 8.15
N LYS A 559 -22.00 0.09 8.54
CA LYS A 559 -23.35 0.49 8.13
C LYS A 559 -23.26 1.44 6.95
N GLU A 560 -23.95 1.09 5.88
CA GLU A 560 -24.11 1.99 4.75
C GLU A 560 -25.08 3.12 5.12
N SER A 561 -24.68 4.37 4.90
CA SER A 561 -25.53 5.51 5.20
C SER A 561 -26.65 5.60 4.16
N THR A 562 -27.90 5.44 4.58
CA THR A 562 -29.09 5.81 3.77
C THR A 562 -29.21 7.32 3.70
N THR A 563 -28.31 7.99 2.99
CA THR A 563 -28.58 9.35 2.58
C THR A 563 -29.60 9.25 1.45
N THR A 564 -30.88 9.52 1.74
CA THR A 564 -31.77 10.09 0.72
C THR A 564 -31.01 11.22 0.05
N ALA A 565 -31.09 11.32 -1.28
CA ALA A 565 -30.45 12.39 -2.03
C ALA A 565 -30.92 13.76 -1.49
N HIS A 566 -30.24 14.26 -0.47
CA HIS A 566 -30.22 15.66 -0.13
C HIS A 566 -29.27 16.26 -1.15
N SER A 567 -29.84 17.01 -2.09
CA SER A 567 -29.08 17.92 -2.93
C SER A 567 -28.24 18.79 -1.99
N PRO A 568 -26.90 18.68 -1.98
CA PRO A 568 -26.08 19.63 -1.25
C PRO A 568 -26.09 20.90 -2.09
N THR A 569 -26.84 21.91 -1.67
CA THR A 569 -26.66 23.29 -2.11
C THR A 569 -25.38 23.84 -1.47
N HIS A 570 -24.24 23.28 -1.88
CA HIS A 570 -22.93 23.91 -1.79
C HIS A 570 -22.34 23.81 -3.18
N SER A 571 -22.45 24.90 -3.94
CA SER A 571 -21.89 25.07 -5.27
C SER A 571 -20.37 25.11 -5.16
N TYR A 572 -19.75 23.93 -5.22
CA TYR A 572 -18.34 23.82 -5.56
C TYR A 572 -18.22 24.17 -7.06
N VAL A 573 -17.89 25.42 -7.35
CA VAL A 573 -17.57 25.86 -8.71
C VAL A 573 -16.21 25.28 -9.05
N ARG A 574 -16.18 24.26 -9.91
CA ARG A 574 -14.94 23.92 -10.62
C ARG A 574 -14.62 25.09 -11.56
N PRO A 575 -13.42 25.68 -11.53
CA PRO A 575 -13.01 26.61 -12.58
C PRO A 575 -12.97 25.83 -13.90
N SER A 576 -13.76 26.26 -14.87
CA SER A 576 -13.62 25.82 -16.26
C SER A 576 -12.34 26.43 -16.81
N ARG A 577 -11.28 25.63 -16.94
CA ARG A 577 -10.11 26.01 -17.73
C ARG A 577 -10.45 25.72 -19.20
N SER A 578 -10.78 26.76 -19.95
CA SER A 578 -10.66 26.76 -21.40
C SER A 578 -9.47 27.65 -21.74
N ALA A 579 -8.37 27.05 -22.19
CA ALA A 579 -7.32 27.78 -22.87
C ALA A 579 -7.55 27.52 -24.37
N GLU A 580 -7.91 28.57 -25.12
CA GLU A 580 -7.86 28.53 -26.58
C GLU A 580 -6.43 28.86 -27.01
N PHE A 581 -5.85 27.97 -27.82
CA PHE A 581 -4.53 28.19 -28.43
C PHE A 581 -4.75 28.97 -29.73
N ILE A 582 -4.47 30.27 -29.73
CA ILE A 582 -4.56 31.12 -30.92
C ILE A 582 -3.12 31.37 -31.41
N GLY A 583 -2.67 30.56 -32.39
CA GLY A 583 -1.62 30.84 -33.37
C GLY A 583 -0.21 31.26 -32.90
N THR A 584 0.82 30.60 -33.45
CA THR A 584 2.22 31.05 -33.38
C THR A 584 2.49 32.11 -34.46
N ASN A 585 3.00 33.28 -34.07
CA ASN A 585 3.70 34.19 -34.98
C ASN A 585 5.21 34.06 -34.71
N ASP A 586 5.97 33.73 -35.75
CA ASP A 586 7.42 33.53 -35.73
C ASP A 586 8.17 34.88 -35.77
N ASP A 587 8.28 35.58 -34.64
CA ASP A 587 9.17 36.75 -34.53
C ASP A 587 9.89 36.76 -33.15
N PRO A 588 11.24 36.82 -33.10
CA PRO A 588 11.99 36.84 -31.85
C PRO A 588 11.83 38.22 -31.20
N GLY A 589 10.97 38.27 -30.19
CA GLY A 589 10.58 39.50 -29.49
C GLY A 589 9.10 39.58 -29.10
N SER A 590 8.27 38.60 -29.49
CA SER A 590 6.84 38.60 -29.16
C SER A 590 6.52 37.78 -27.91
N GLY A 591 6.32 38.47 -26.77
CA GLY A 591 5.85 37.85 -25.53
C GLY A 591 4.43 37.29 -25.65
N VAL A 592 4.15 36.18 -24.95
CA VAL A 592 2.80 35.56 -24.92
C VAL A 592 1.98 36.19 -23.80
N THR A 593 0.92 36.91 -24.16
CA THR A 593 -0.01 37.48 -23.17
C THR A 593 -1.03 36.43 -22.73
N VAL A 594 -1.11 36.14 -21.43
CA VAL A 594 -2.06 35.18 -20.85
C VAL A 594 -3.05 35.92 -19.96
N THR A 595 -4.29 36.12 -20.46
CA THR A 595 -5.34 36.77 -19.65
C THR A 595 -5.95 35.77 -18.66
N VAL A 596 -6.05 36.14 -17.38
CA VAL A 596 -6.61 35.28 -16.31
C VAL A 596 -7.76 36.01 -15.62
N THR A 597 -9.00 35.54 -15.83
CA THR A 597 -10.18 36.09 -15.14
C THR A 597 -10.34 35.46 -13.75
N VAL A 598 -10.39 36.27 -12.69
CA VAL A 598 -10.57 35.81 -11.30
C VAL A 598 -11.87 36.40 -10.74
N PRO A 599 -12.85 35.58 -10.31
CA PRO A 599 -14.06 36.12 -9.71
C PRO A 599 -13.87 36.35 -8.20
N GLY A 600 -13.97 37.61 -7.80
CA GLY A 600 -14.13 38.02 -6.40
C GLY A 600 -12.86 38.56 -5.76
N GLY A 601 -12.77 39.89 -5.67
CA GLY A 601 -12.17 40.71 -4.62
C GLY A 601 -10.96 40.19 -3.83
N VAL A 602 -10.00 39.49 -4.45
CA VAL A 602 -8.73 39.14 -3.82
C VAL A 602 -7.60 39.71 -4.67
N VAL A 603 -6.93 40.71 -4.10
CA VAL A 603 -5.74 41.38 -4.63
C VAL A 603 -4.53 40.45 -4.45
N PRO A 604 -3.83 40.00 -5.51
CA PRO A 604 -2.56 39.29 -5.36
C PRO A 604 -1.38 40.27 -5.30
N LYS A 605 -0.46 40.02 -4.37
CA LYS A 605 0.88 40.63 -4.32
C LYS A 605 1.75 40.07 -5.45
N VAL A 606 2.63 40.92 -5.98
CA VAL A 606 3.64 40.60 -6.99
C VAL A 606 4.43 39.34 -6.61
N LEU A 607 4.55 38.38 -7.54
CA LEU A 607 5.41 37.22 -7.43
C LEU A 607 6.46 37.30 -8.55
N VAL A 608 7.63 37.85 -8.25
CA VAL A 608 8.80 37.72 -9.12
C VAL A 608 9.39 36.33 -8.87
N VAL A 609 9.38 35.47 -9.87
CA VAL A 609 10.03 34.14 -9.80
C VAL A 609 11.42 34.26 -10.40
N ASN A 610 12.41 34.62 -9.59
CA ASN A 610 13.82 34.57 -10.01
C ASN A 610 14.30 33.11 -10.03
N ARG A 611 14.08 32.45 -11.17
CA ARG A 611 14.81 31.22 -11.52
C ARG A 611 15.35 31.37 -12.93
N VAL A 612 16.68 31.43 -13.04
CA VAL A 612 17.38 31.15 -14.29
C VAL A 612 17.19 29.66 -14.55
N MET A 613 16.54 29.31 -15.67
CA MET A 613 16.46 27.94 -16.13
C MET A 613 17.51 27.72 -17.22
N ASP A 614 18.37 26.73 -17.03
CA ASP A 614 19.37 26.32 -18.00
C ASP A 614 18.74 25.32 -18.98
N VAL A 615 18.60 25.70 -20.25
CA VAL A 615 17.84 24.95 -21.26
C VAL A 615 18.76 24.40 -22.35
N GLY A 616 19.94 23.94 -21.94
CA GLY A 616 20.82 23.09 -22.72
C GLY A 616 21.78 23.83 -23.66
N VAL A 617 21.57 25.12 -23.98
CA VAL A 617 22.57 25.96 -24.67
C VAL A 617 22.48 27.46 -24.38
N ASP A 618 21.34 28.00 -23.93
CA ASP A 618 21.16 29.40 -23.51
C ASP A 618 20.38 29.47 -22.18
N ARG A 619 20.55 30.55 -21.41
CA ARG A 619 19.85 30.78 -20.13
C ARG A 619 18.56 31.56 -20.37
N VAL A 620 17.47 31.21 -19.67
CA VAL A 620 16.17 31.90 -19.81
C VAL A 620 15.71 32.48 -18.48
N LEU A 621 15.40 33.78 -18.47
CA LEU A 621 14.78 34.48 -17.34
C LEU A 621 13.27 34.63 -17.59
N LEU A 622 12.45 34.15 -16.66
CA LEU A 622 10.98 34.25 -16.73
C LEU A 622 10.49 35.36 -15.80
N ALA A 623 9.87 36.41 -16.35
CA ALA A 623 9.35 37.53 -15.57
C ALA A 623 7.85 37.72 -15.79
N VAL A 624 7.13 38.00 -14.70
CA VAL A 624 5.67 38.20 -14.70
C VAL A 624 5.38 39.63 -14.27
N GLY A 625 4.97 40.47 -15.23
CA GLY A 625 4.56 41.85 -14.97
C GLY A 625 3.04 41.97 -14.83
N VAL A 626 2.58 42.65 -13.78
CA VAL A 626 1.17 43.03 -13.60
C VAL A 626 1.11 44.56 -13.63
N PRO A 627 0.23 45.18 -14.43
CA PRO A 627 0.14 46.65 -14.46
C PRO A 627 -0.42 47.20 -13.14
N GLU A 628 0.17 48.30 -12.67
CA GLU A 628 -0.31 49.06 -11.51
C GLU A 628 -1.49 49.96 -11.93
N VAL A 629 -2.58 49.99 -11.15
CA VAL A 629 -3.64 51.00 -11.31
C VAL A 629 -3.68 51.86 -10.05
N VAL A 630 -3.57 53.15 -10.26
CA VAL A 630 -3.60 54.23 -9.26
C VAL A 630 -5.06 54.43 -8.80
N ASP A 631 -5.30 54.37 -7.48
CA ASP A 631 -6.59 54.73 -6.89
C ASP A 631 -6.82 56.25 -6.98
N GLU A 632 -7.84 56.69 -7.73
CA GLU A 632 -8.49 57.98 -7.46
C GLU A 632 -9.81 57.77 -6.69
N PRO A 633 -10.06 58.51 -5.59
CA PRO A 633 -11.21 58.28 -4.74
C PRO A 633 -12.47 58.98 -5.28
N GLY A 634 -13.39 58.22 -5.86
CA GLY A 634 -14.77 58.65 -6.05
C GLY A 634 -15.47 58.12 -7.30
N GLY A 635 -16.17 56.99 -7.18
CA GLY A 635 -17.10 56.50 -8.20
C GLY A 635 -17.81 55.21 -7.76
N ASP A 636 -19.14 55.18 -7.86
CA ASP A 636 -20.00 54.06 -7.47
C ASP A 636 -19.60 52.74 -8.17
N VAL A 637 -19.47 51.67 -7.40
CA VAL A 637 -19.16 50.31 -7.91
C VAL A 637 -20.48 49.57 -8.16
N ASP A 638 -20.92 49.58 -9.42
CA ASP A 638 -21.97 48.68 -9.91
C ASP A 638 -21.37 47.29 -10.22
N SER A 639 -22.20 46.28 -10.02
CA SER A 639 -21.89 44.86 -10.15
C SER A 639 -21.40 44.45 -11.56
N GLY A 640 -20.09 44.23 -11.69
CA GLY A 640 -19.45 43.61 -12.85
C GLY A 640 -18.12 42.99 -12.44
N ALA A 641 -17.81 41.81 -12.97
CA ALA A 641 -16.52 41.16 -12.71
C ALA A 641 -15.39 41.96 -13.37
N ASP A 642 -14.48 42.54 -12.59
CA ASP A 642 -13.29 43.19 -13.12
C ASP A 642 -12.31 42.15 -13.68
N ASN A 643 -11.93 42.33 -14.95
CA ASN A 643 -10.95 41.48 -15.63
C ASN A 643 -9.53 41.98 -15.30
N VAL A 644 -8.69 41.09 -14.76
CA VAL A 644 -7.25 41.38 -14.57
C VAL A 644 -6.47 40.75 -15.72
N THR A 645 -5.69 41.56 -16.42
CA THR A 645 -4.77 41.10 -17.46
C THR A 645 -3.37 40.96 -16.84
N VAL A 646 -2.81 39.75 -16.91
CA VAL A 646 -1.42 39.47 -16.49
C VAL A 646 -0.59 39.26 -17.75
N THR A 647 0.56 39.90 -17.85
CA THR A 647 1.45 39.72 -18.98
C THR A 647 2.70 38.97 -18.53
N VAL A 648 2.98 37.85 -19.20
CA VAL A 648 4.14 37.01 -18.92
C VAL A 648 5.11 37.17 -20.08
N PHE A 649 6.38 37.44 -19.77
CA PHE A 649 7.44 37.53 -20.75
C PHE A 649 8.57 36.59 -20.37
N TRP A 650 9.32 36.11 -21.36
CA TRP A 650 10.58 35.42 -21.15
C TRP A 650 11.66 36.14 -21.95
N VAL A 651 12.85 36.25 -21.37
CA VAL A 651 14.01 36.89 -22.00
C VAL A 651 15.13 35.84 -22.04
N MET A 652 15.77 35.73 -23.21
CA MET A 652 16.96 34.91 -23.39
C MET A 652 18.15 35.74 -22.89
N VAL A 653 18.93 35.20 -21.97
CA VAL A 653 20.12 35.84 -21.41
C VAL A 653 21.32 34.94 -21.63
N SER A 654 22.48 35.53 -21.90
CA SER A 654 23.70 34.81 -22.25
C SER A 654 24.50 34.37 -21.01
N ASP A 655 24.38 35.11 -19.89
CA ASP A 655 25.02 34.76 -18.62
C ASP A 655 24.21 35.20 -17.37
N GLU A 656 24.74 34.91 -16.17
CA GLU A 656 24.08 35.20 -14.88
C GLU A 656 24.13 36.68 -14.51
N ASP A 657 25.16 37.41 -14.94
CA ASP A 657 25.31 38.84 -14.66
C ASP A 657 24.29 39.65 -15.49
N GLU A 658 24.05 39.23 -16.74
CA GLU A 658 22.99 39.76 -17.62
C GLU A 658 21.59 39.42 -17.07
N ALA A 659 21.40 38.21 -16.53
CA ALA A 659 20.16 37.80 -15.88
C ALA A 659 19.85 38.65 -14.63
N GLU A 660 20.86 39.01 -13.85
CA GLU A 660 20.73 39.84 -12.65
C GLU A 660 20.41 41.30 -13.02
N ALA A 661 21.07 41.87 -14.03
CA ALA A 661 20.80 43.22 -14.54
C ALA A 661 19.36 43.36 -15.11
N VAL A 662 18.91 42.38 -15.91
CA VAL A 662 17.53 42.33 -16.43
C VAL A 662 16.53 42.18 -15.27
N SER A 663 16.85 41.37 -14.26
CA SER A 663 16.01 41.22 -13.07
C SER A 663 15.88 42.51 -12.26
N GLU A 664 16.96 43.30 -12.11
CA GLU A 664 16.91 44.56 -11.34
C GLU A 664 16.01 45.60 -12.02
N GLU A 665 16.11 45.78 -13.35
CA GLU A 665 15.25 46.71 -14.10
C GLU A 665 13.77 46.30 -14.10
N LEU A 666 13.49 44.98 -14.13
CA LEU A 666 12.13 44.45 -14.04
C LEU A 666 11.52 44.63 -12.64
N VAL A 667 12.33 44.55 -11.57
CA VAL A 667 11.89 44.85 -10.21
C VAL A 667 11.60 46.34 -10.02
N MET A 668 12.30 47.22 -10.75
CA MET A 668 12.02 48.67 -10.77
C MET A 668 10.85 49.07 -11.69
N GLY A 669 10.30 48.12 -12.47
CA GLY A 669 9.14 48.35 -13.35
C GLY A 669 9.50 48.91 -14.73
N ASN A 670 10.78 48.97 -15.10
CA ASN A 670 11.27 49.53 -16.36
C ASN A 670 11.33 48.48 -17.47
N ILE A 671 10.17 47.98 -17.89
CA ILE A 671 10.06 46.87 -18.86
C ILE A 671 10.76 47.19 -20.20
N GLY A 672 10.80 48.45 -20.63
CA GLY A 672 11.44 48.85 -21.89
C GLY A 672 12.97 48.85 -21.85
N GLU A 673 13.58 49.09 -20.69
CA GLU A 673 15.04 49.01 -20.53
C GLU A 673 15.49 47.56 -20.36
N ALA A 674 14.72 46.75 -19.62
CA ALA A 674 14.96 45.32 -19.46
C ALA A 674 14.91 44.49 -20.76
N VAL A 675 14.26 45.00 -21.82
CA VAL A 675 14.20 44.36 -23.15
C VAL A 675 15.33 44.84 -24.07
N ASN A 676 16.01 45.94 -23.74
CA ASN A 676 17.13 46.48 -24.52
C ASN A 676 18.51 46.04 -24.00
N ILE A 677 18.58 45.58 -22.74
CA ILE A 677 19.68 44.75 -22.22
C ILE A 677 19.57 43.41 -22.93
#